data_AF-A0A9E2J8V9-F1
#
_entry.id   AF-A0A9E2J8V9-F1
#
_cell.length_a   1.000
_cell.length_b   1.000
_cell.length_c   1.000
_cell.angle_alpha   90.00
_cell.angle_beta   90.00
_cell.angle_gamma   90.00
#
_symmetry.space_group_name_H-M   'P 1'
#
loop_
_entity.id
_entity.type
_entity.pdbx_description
1 polymer ?
#
loop_
_entity_poly.entity_id
_entity_poly.type
_entity_poly.pdbx_seq_one_letter_code
_entity_poly.pdbx_strand_id
1 'polypeptide(L)'
;MKSQKLILFIFFIVLVENSFPQFNPTGDKQEVKEVILNSNEVKVVLFNYGSICAPNYLGNVADFVWKGLGYMFEFGPLLTAEVVNDNGDTLRITSDSYIRTIQGDYDPTGTIKWGWLPRVGYTNPSQAQVATSNNPNSWPSIWTSWPGEYGNGVIVGLDEAYYVMDDFTNAEFPYYPFPDDTTKRGLGVKAEVRIYQFSGNMKDAVIVKYKLTNESLKPLNKVYFGFHSDPHIGGPGDYADDRVNIIRSLPGLDSIYSLAINTIYNFDLDGRGDGGRKTGYFSFKLLETPGNKDLTSFHPLVYTNSLPNVPMNDPLMWNLLSSGIDTTSPLLHNPGDNVINFGTGPFSLLPGESKYITLAIFCSDDLQDMLNDAVYIQLHFNWPTISDLLGKEGGSNDYKINLISPSSGIISGNVPIVWNYTGTNPDAKVFIECSFNKGRNWIPLAFDHPVSSSFNWNTLNFRDGVNYVLRVVAYNPLNPKEYYYDNSDQRITINNPTNAQPELELKIAFEDSIVRISPINIDWTAEDADNTNLNIKIEFSTTPQGPLTLIHSSNYPSGLGSYSWNFNNVPSGSPYYLRISASDGALDTVLVSKAFGLLRYEGYYPQSIFQHVSGTATPNLNLRVIDSLNITGNTYELTFDVLNDSTKKVNVKNLNSGLFVISDNLLIPGYSTPPFDGLKLLIEDKEVNINTQDSKFNSPILNSTFLIKYPPNYGQPQKTPDDWIIIFNNLDTLVNGKYLYPGDTTKDPLTSSNIVCPFKIIHSGTMQKATYKIFEIFGLRNSKWDFSEPIVLQPQGETGAKTSYQINFSFLSGNYPGLGDTLYIVTYKPISSNDKFQFTPTSNFLVGIKELKQNKNFILFQNYPNPFNPTTTIRFALPERAKVKITVYNILGEKRTELINKQFEAGYHEVIFDGVNYTSGIYFYKIETEKFQKVKKLILLK
;
A
#
# COMPACT_ATOMS: atom_id res chain seq x y z
N MET A 1 38.74 58.96 37.29
CA MET A 1 38.17 60.10 36.55
C MET A 1 38.67 60.04 35.11
N LYS A 2 37.73 60.15 34.15
CA LYS A 2 37.86 60.18 32.67
C LYS A 2 38.32 58.88 32.00
N SER A 3 37.75 58.40 30.90
CA SER A 3 36.42 58.49 30.27
C SER A 3 36.48 57.50 29.09
N GLN A 4 35.39 56.75 28.89
CA GLN A 4 35.16 55.75 27.83
C GLN A 4 35.40 56.27 26.40
N LYS A 5 35.75 55.35 25.49
CA LYS A 5 35.06 55.15 24.20
C LYS A 5 35.26 53.70 23.75
N LEU A 6 34.26 52.86 24.05
CA LEU A 6 34.06 51.54 23.47
C LEU A 6 33.27 51.77 22.16
N ILE A 7 33.85 51.46 21.01
CA ILE A 7 33.15 51.50 19.72
C ILE A 7 32.36 50.19 19.62
N LEU A 8 31.07 50.27 19.88
CA LEU A 8 30.10 49.20 19.69
C LEU A 8 29.64 49.24 18.23
N PHE A 9 30.08 48.28 17.41
CA PHE A 9 29.47 48.05 16.10
C PHE A 9 28.12 47.39 16.32
N ILE A 10 27.05 48.20 16.31
CA ILE A 10 25.68 47.71 16.25
C ILE A 10 25.41 47.32 14.79
N PHE A 11 25.33 46.02 14.52
CA PHE A 11 24.70 45.51 13.29
C PHE A 11 23.21 45.86 13.37
N PHE A 12 22.81 46.93 12.68
CA PHE A 12 21.41 47.13 12.32
C PHE A 12 21.08 46.08 11.25
N ILE A 13 20.32 45.06 11.63
CA ILE A 13 19.51 44.30 10.67
C ILE A 13 18.44 45.30 10.22
N VAL A 14 18.68 45.93 9.07
CA VAL A 14 17.61 46.62 8.35
C VAL A 14 16.76 45.50 7.75
N LEU A 15 15.62 45.22 8.37
CA LEU A 15 14.49 44.59 7.70
C LEU A 15 14.06 45.55 6.60
N VAL A 16 14.60 45.37 5.40
CA VAL A 16 14.02 45.96 4.20
C VAL A 16 12.80 45.11 3.90
N GLU A 17 11.61 45.59 4.29
CA GLU A 17 10.36 45.17 3.67
C GLU A 17 10.40 45.63 2.21
N ASN A 18 11.07 44.85 1.36
CA ASN A 18 10.83 44.94 -0.08
C ASN A 18 9.49 44.26 -0.34
N SER A 19 8.45 45.07 -0.42
CA SER A 19 7.12 44.67 -0.82
C SER A 19 7.12 44.12 -2.25
N PHE A 20 7.29 42.81 -2.39
CA PHE A 20 6.70 42.07 -3.50
C PHE A 20 5.18 42.01 -3.32
N PRO A 21 4.40 41.79 -4.39
CA PRO A 21 2.94 41.73 -4.31
C PRO A 21 2.54 40.75 -3.21
N GLN A 22 1.62 41.18 -2.35
CA GLN A 22 1.07 40.40 -1.25
C GLN A 22 0.93 38.92 -1.61
N PHE A 23 1.80 38.10 -1.02
CA PHE A 23 1.73 36.64 -1.06
C PHE A 23 0.29 36.24 -0.69
N ASN A 24 -0.44 35.65 -1.64
CA ASN A 24 -1.69 34.98 -1.35
C ASN A 24 -1.71 33.66 -2.10
N PRO A 25 -0.94 32.63 -1.68
CA PRO A 25 -1.22 31.26 -2.02
C PRO A 25 -2.21 30.74 -0.98
N THR A 26 -3.41 30.30 -1.33
CA THR A 26 -4.25 29.62 -0.32
C THR A 26 -3.78 28.18 -0.09
N GLY A 27 -2.62 28.05 0.56
CA GLY A 27 -2.46 27.24 1.77
C GLY A 27 -2.56 28.17 2.99
N ASP A 28 -2.50 27.67 4.22
CA ASP A 28 -2.42 28.57 5.37
C ASP A 28 -1.13 29.41 5.24
N LYS A 29 -1.25 30.76 5.15
CA LYS A 29 -0.07 31.64 5.03
C LYS A 29 0.92 31.45 6.17
N GLN A 30 0.43 30.95 7.32
CA GLN A 30 1.28 30.62 8.45
C GLN A 30 2.14 29.39 8.22
N GLU A 31 1.93 28.62 7.15
CA GLU A 31 2.70 27.42 6.83
C GLU A 31 3.77 27.67 5.76
N VAL A 32 3.71 28.76 4.99
CA VAL A 32 4.80 29.10 4.04
C VAL A 32 5.96 29.74 4.81
N LYS A 33 7.16 29.15 4.68
CA LYS A 33 8.37 29.53 5.40
C LYS A 33 9.58 29.54 4.48
N GLU A 34 10.57 30.32 4.88
CA GLU A 34 11.84 30.47 4.16
C GLU A 34 13.03 30.37 5.12
N VAL A 35 14.19 29.97 4.63
CA VAL A 35 15.43 30.00 5.43
C VAL A 35 16.64 30.21 4.54
N ILE A 36 17.65 30.88 5.07
CA ILE A 36 18.97 30.97 4.44
C ILE A 36 19.88 29.98 5.16
N LEU A 37 20.36 28.97 4.44
CA LEU A 37 21.45 28.12 4.93
C LEU A 37 22.78 28.73 4.53
N ASN A 38 23.71 28.84 5.48
CA ASN A 38 25.01 29.49 5.32
C ASN A 38 26.09 28.87 6.21
N SER A 39 25.94 27.58 6.51
CA SER A 39 26.81 26.85 7.43
C SER A 39 28.05 26.28 6.73
N ASN A 40 28.14 26.32 5.40
CA ASN A 40 29.37 26.05 4.62
C ASN A 40 29.71 27.21 3.64
N GLU A 41 30.56 26.97 2.63
CA GLU A 41 31.00 28.00 1.67
C GLU A 41 29.89 28.42 0.68
N VAL A 42 28.77 27.70 0.68
CA VAL A 42 27.56 28.04 -0.05
C VAL A 42 26.57 28.72 0.87
N LYS A 43 26.02 29.84 0.41
CA LYS A 43 24.82 30.45 0.99
C LYS A 43 23.64 30.25 0.04
N VAL A 44 22.56 29.65 0.52
CA VAL A 44 21.39 29.32 -0.31
C VAL A 44 20.09 29.67 0.41
N VAL A 45 19.13 30.23 -0.34
CA VAL A 45 17.75 30.48 0.12
C VAL A 45 16.90 29.26 -0.19
N LEU A 46 16.09 28.84 0.79
CA LEU A 46 15.21 27.69 0.69
C LEU A 46 13.79 28.08 1.07
N PHE A 47 12.82 27.50 0.37
CA PHE A 47 11.41 27.61 0.67
C PHE A 47 10.80 26.24 0.92
N ASN A 48 9.92 26.12 1.91
CA ASN A 48 9.34 24.84 2.30
C ASN A 48 8.24 24.30 1.36
N TYR A 49 8.03 24.94 0.21
CA TYR A 49 7.27 24.40 -0.93
C TYR A 49 8.18 23.80 -2.01
N GLY A 50 9.45 23.56 -1.69
CA GLY A 50 10.39 22.82 -2.56
C GLY A 50 11.34 23.71 -3.35
N SER A 51 11.04 24.99 -3.53
CA SER A 51 11.89 25.91 -4.27
C SER A 51 13.20 26.18 -3.53
N ILE A 52 14.29 26.13 -4.28
CA ILE A 52 15.63 26.51 -3.88
C ILE A 52 15.93 27.75 -4.72
N CYS A 53 16.22 28.87 -4.07
CA CYS A 53 16.34 30.19 -4.72
C CYS A 53 15.00 30.78 -5.21
N ALA A 54 14.92 32.11 -5.16
CA ALA A 54 13.88 32.93 -5.75
C ALA A 54 14.48 34.17 -6.43
N PRO A 55 13.83 34.76 -7.43
CA PRO A 55 14.35 35.91 -8.16
C PRO A 55 14.70 37.11 -7.27
N ASN A 56 15.98 37.49 -7.23
CA ASN A 56 16.50 38.69 -6.56
C ASN A 56 16.20 38.77 -5.05
N TYR A 57 16.04 37.64 -4.36
CA TYR A 57 15.68 37.64 -2.95
C TYR A 57 16.85 38.07 -2.05
N LEU A 58 18.09 37.60 -2.31
CA LEU A 58 19.30 38.06 -1.61
C LEU A 58 19.90 39.36 -2.18
N GLY A 59 19.10 40.18 -2.88
CA GLY A 59 19.55 41.38 -3.58
C GLY A 59 20.27 41.04 -4.90
N ASN A 60 21.27 41.85 -5.29
CA ASN A 60 21.95 41.77 -6.59
C ASN A 60 22.98 40.63 -6.72
N VAL A 61 22.89 39.56 -5.93
CA VAL A 61 23.94 38.51 -5.87
C VAL A 61 23.40 37.13 -6.26
N ALA A 62 22.17 37.02 -6.77
CA ALA A 62 21.47 35.75 -6.96
C ALA A 62 21.36 34.94 -5.64
N ASP A 63 20.66 33.81 -5.70
CA ASP A 63 20.12 33.19 -4.49
C ASP A 63 20.84 31.89 -4.08
N PHE A 64 21.76 31.42 -4.92
CA PHE A 64 22.81 30.45 -4.59
C PHE A 64 24.15 31.16 -4.72
N VAL A 65 24.76 31.49 -3.58
CA VAL A 65 25.95 32.34 -3.50
C VAL A 65 27.15 31.51 -3.08
N TRP A 66 28.20 31.52 -3.91
CA TRP A 66 29.47 30.87 -3.64
C TRP A 66 30.62 31.86 -3.88
N LYS A 67 31.58 31.94 -2.93
CA LYS A 67 32.66 32.95 -2.94
C LYS A 67 32.16 34.40 -3.15
N GLY A 68 30.95 34.68 -2.68
CA GLY A 68 30.29 35.99 -2.80
C GLY A 68 29.72 36.31 -4.18
N LEU A 69 29.75 35.36 -5.14
CA LEU A 69 29.15 35.46 -6.47
C LEU A 69 27.87 34.62 -6.56
N GLY A 70 26.94 35.05 -7.42
CA GLY A 70 25.70 34.33 -7.68
C GLY A 70 25.84 33.26 -8.74
N TYR A 71 25.11 32.16 -8.60
CA TYR A 71 25.15 31.04 -9.56
C TYR A 71 23.77 30.52 -9.99
N MET A 72 22.70 30.90 -9.28
CA MET A 72 21.36 30.39 -9.57
C MET A 72 20.29 31.42 -9.24
N PHE A 73 19.36 31.60 -10.17
CA PHE A 73 18.25 32.55 -10.07
C PHE A 73 16.96 31.88 -9.60
N GLU A 74 16.61 30.75 -10.20
CA GLU A 74 15.46 29.92 -9.81
C GLU A 74 15.78 28.43 -9.89
N PHE A 75 15.30 27.64 -8.94
CA PHE A 75 15.37 26.19 -8.97
C PHE A 75 14.19 25.57 -8.23
N GLY A 76 13.58 24.55 -8.82
CA GLY A 76 12.42 23.92 -8.20
C GLY A 76 12.16 22.51 -8.70
N PRO A 77 11.75 21.59 -7.80
CA PRO A 77 11.32 20.26 -8.19
C PRO A 77 10.02 20.29 -9.02
N LEU A 78 9.94 19.31 -9.91
CA LEU A 78 8.80 18.96 -10.74
C LEU A 78 8.42 17.50 -10.46
N LEU A 79 7.13 17.22 -10.32
CA LEU A 79 6.60 15.87 -10.30
C LEU A 79 5.57 15.74 -11.41
N THR A 80 5.75 14.78 -12.29
CA THR A 80 4.78 14.55 -13.38
C THR A 80 4.39 13.08 -13.46
N ALA A 81 3.12 12.81 -13.75
CA ALA A 81 2.63 11.45 -13.90
C ALA A 81 1.51 11.31 -14.94
N GLU A 82 1.49 10.17 -15.62
CA GLU A 82 0.40 9.75 -16.51
C GLU A 82 -0.61 8.93 -15.72
N VAL A 83 -1.83 9.44 -15.63
CA VAL A 83 -2.93 8.86 -14.87
C VAL A 83 -4.18 8.74 -15.72
N VAL A 84 -5.13 7.92 -15.28
CA VAL A 84 -6.45 7.80 -15.91
C VAL A 84 -7.49 8.34 -14.93
N ASN A 85 -8.29 9.32 -15.36
CA ASN A 85 -9.35 9.90 -14.54
C ASN A 85 -10.58 8.98 -14.45
N ASP A 86 -11.59 9.39 -13.69
CA ASP A 86 -12.80 8.57 -13.48
C ASP A 86 -13.69 8.45 -14.74
N ASN A 87 -13.48 9.31 -15.74
CA ASN A 87 -14.12 9.24 -17.05
C ASN A 87 -13.38 8.32 -18.04
N GLY A 88 -12.18 7.83 -17.68
CA GLY A 88 -11.34 7.01 -18.55
C GLY A 88 -10.35 7.79 -19.42
N ASP A 89 -10.23 9.11 -19.24
CA ASP A 89 -9.29 9.95 -19.98
C ASP A 89 -7.87 9.81 -19.41
N THR A 90 -6.88 9.69 -20.30
CA THR A 90 -5.47 9.78 -19.91
C THR A 90 -5.07 11.23 -19.70
N LEU A 91 -4.62 11.55 -18.49
CA LEU A 91 -4.11 12.85 -18.09
C LEU A 91 -2.61 12.76 -17.83
N ARG A 92 -1.90 13.85 -18.09
CA ARG A 92 -0.49 14.04 -17.73
C ARG A 92 -0.45 15.28 -16.86
N ILE A 93 -0.30 15.05 -15.57
CA ILE A 93 -0.39 16.08 -14.54
C ILE A 93 1.02 16.39 -14.09
N THR A 94 1.38 17.67 -14.04
CA THR A 94 2.63 18.15 -13.44
C THR A 94 2.32 19.01 -12.23
N SER A 95 3.10 18.82 -11.17
CA SER A 95 3.09 19.64 -9.97
C SER A 95 4.45 20.31 -9.83
N ASP A 96 4.47 21.64 -9.92
CA ASP A 96 5.67 22.48 -9.81
C ASP A 96 5.73 23.24 -8.47
N SER A 97 6.88 23.84 -8.21
CA SER A 97 7.20 24.61 -6.99
C SER A 97 7.41 26.12 -7.26
N TYR A 98 7.10 26.60 -8.47
CA TYR A 98 7.38 27.97 -8.91
C TYR A 98 6.27 28.94 -8.49
N ILE A 99 6.64 30.03 -7.83
CA ILE A 99 5.68 30.95 -7.20
C ILE A 99 5.33 32.20 -8.03
N ARG A 100 6.01 32.43 -9.14
CA ARG A 100 5.63 33.52 -10.04
C ARG A 100 4.43 33.07 -10.84
N THR A 101 3.34 33.83 -10.79
CA THR A 101 2.07 33.52 -11.48
C THR A 101 2.20 33.46 -13.01
N ILE A 102 3.34 33.90 -13.56
CA ILE A 102 3.67 33.82 -14.99
C ILE A 102 4.51 32.58 -15.34
N GLN A 103 4.94 31.80 -14.35
CA GLN A 103 5.79 30.62 -14.52
C GLN A 103 5.21 29.34 -13.91
N GLY A 104 4.60 29.40 -12.73
CA GLY A 104 4.00 28.23 -12.07
C GLY A 104 2.47 28.19 -12.21
N ASP A 105 1.88 27.05 -11.86
CA ASP A 105 0.43 26.83 -12.00
C ASP A 105 -0.39 27.45 -10.88
N TYR A 106 -1.44 28.18 -11.27
CA TYR A 106 -2.37 28.86 -10.38
C TYR A 106 -3.81 28.68 -10.85
N ASP A 107 -4.75 28.83 -9.93
CA ASP A 107 -6.15 28.99 -10.29
C ASP A 107 -6.39 30.21 -11.20
N PRO A 108 -7.54 30.31 -11.89
CA PRO A 108 -7.82 31.41 -12.81
C PRO A 108 -7.78 32.81 -12.18
N THR A 109 -7.87 32.93 -10.85
CA THR A 109 -7.73 34.21 -10.14
C THR A 109 -6.28 34.58 -9.81
N GLY A 110 -5.34 33.63 -9.92
CA GLY A 110 -3.94 33.81 -9.54
C GLY A 110 -3.70 33.81 -8.03
N THR A 111 -4.65 33.30 -7.22
CA THR A 111 -4.60 33.36 -5.75
C THR A 111 -4.43 32.01 -5.07
N ILE A 112 -4.52 30.91 -5.81
CA ILE A 112 -4.33 29.57 -5.28
C ILE A 112 -3.27 28.89 -6.14
N LYS A 113 -2.11 28.59 -5.53
CA LYS A 113 -1.08 27.79 -6.19
C LYS A 113 -1.61 26.36 -6.37
N TRP A 114 -1.51 25.85 -7.59
CA TRP A 114 -1.78 24.47 -7.94
C TRP A 114 -0.42 23.77 -8.11
N GLY A 115 0.04 23.02 -7.11
CA GLY A 115 1.37 22.41 -7.14
C GLY A 115 1.88 22.10 -5.74
N TRP A 116 3.19 22.12 -5.54
CA TRP A 116 3.80 21.88 -4.24
C TRP A 116 3.48 23.00 -3.25
N LEU A 117 2.92 22.64 -2.10
CA LEU A 117 2.72 23.53 -0.97
C LEU A 117 3.11 22.86 0.36
N PRO A 118 3.49 23.64 1.39
CA PRO A 118 3.89 23.09 2.67
C PRO A 118 2.73 22.38 3.36
N ARG A 119 3.04 21.25 3.99
CA ARG A 119 2.05 20.46 4.72
C ARG A 119 1.87 21.00 6.14
N VAL A 120 0.62 21.23 6.50
CA VAL A 120 0.21 21.67 7.85
C VAL A 120 0.78 20.75 8.93
N GLY A 121 1.30 21.35 9.99
CA GLY A 121 1.84 20.63 11.16
C GLY A 121 3.33 20.28 11.08
N TYR A 122 4.00 20.65 9.99
CA TYR A 122 5.46 20.50 9.84
C TYR A 122 6.22 21.84 9.93
N THR A 123 5.52 22.93 10.23
CA THR A 123 6.15 24.23 10.48
C THR A 123 5.84 24.74 11.88
N ASN A 124 6.62 25.71 12.34
CA ASN A 124 6.27 26.51 13.50
C ASN A 124 5.47 27.73 13.03
N PRO A 125 4.15 27.82 13.32
CA PRO A 125 3.33 28.94 12.85
C PRO A 125 3.78 30.29 13.42
N SER A 126 4.48 30.29 14.58
CA SER A 126 4.96 31.50 15.26
C SER A 126 6.34 31.97 14.79
N GLN A 127 6.99 31.25 13.88
CA GLN A 127 8.28 31.63 13.31
C GLN A 127 8.17 31.89 11.82
N ALA A 128 9.05 32.71 11.26
CA ALA A 128 9.13 32.92 9.82
C ALA A 128 9.95 31.85 9.09
N GLN A 129 10.71 31.04 9.85
CA GLN A 129 11.76 30.20 9.30
C GLN A 129 11.34 28.74 9.09
N VAL A 130 11.90 28.12 8.05
CA VAL A 130 11.89 26.65 7.89
C VAL A 130 12.63 26.03 9.09
N ALA A 131 12.20 24.84 9.52
CA ALA A 131 12.86 24.12 10.60
C ALA A 131 14.29 23.72 10.20
N THR A 132 15.28 24.11 11.02
CA THR A 132 16.68 23.73 10.81
C THR A 132 17.30 23.14 12.07
N SER A 133 18.26 22.22 11.91
CA SER A 133 18.91 21.54 13.03
C SER A 133 19.63 22.51 13.98
N ASN A 134 20.16 23.62 13.44
CA ASN A 134 20.85 24.66 14.21
C ASN A 134 19.92 25.69 14.87
N ASN A 135 18.62 25.69 14.58
CA ASN A 135 17.66 26.61 15.19
C ASN A 135 16.45 25.88 15.79
N PRO A 136 16.54 25.40 17.04
CA PRO A 136 15.41 24.76 17.72
C PRO A 136 14.13 25.59 17.82
N ASN A 137 14.23 26.93 17.77
CA ASN A 137 13.05 27.78 17.80
C ASN A 137 12.22 27.66 16.53
N SER A 138 12.81 27.33 15.37
CA SER A 138 12.07 27.17 14.12
C SER A 138 11.30 25.84 14.03
N TRP A 139 11.45 24.95 15.00
CA TRP A 139 10.77 23.65 15.01
C TRP A 139 9.29 23.79 15.39
N PRO A 140 8.39 22.99 14.79
CA PRO A 140 7.03 22.83 15.28
C PRO A 140 7.02 22.52 16.77
N SER A 141 6.08 23.09 17.52
CA SER A 141 5.99 22.89 18.99
C SER A 141 5.78 21.43 19.41
N ILE A 142 5.37 20.58 18.48
CA ILE A 142 5.20 19.14 18.69
C ILE A 142 6.53 18.37 18.61
N TRP A 143 7.61 18.96 18.09
CA TRP A 143 8.92 18.33 18.02
C TRP A 143 9.68 18.60 19.31
N THR A 144 9.95 17.54 20.07
CA THR A 144 10.75 17.60 21.30
C THR A 144 12.24 17.44 21.04
N SER A 145 12.63 16.95 19.86
CA SER A 145 14.00 16.86 19.37
C SER A 145 14.04 16.97 17.84
N TRP A 146 15.22 17.23 17.28
CA TRP A 146 15.41 17.27 15.83
C TRP A 146 15.02 15.91 15.23
N PRO A 147 14.09 15.84 14.25
CA PRO A 147 13.72 14.57 13.65
C PRO A 147 14.81 14.15 12.66
N GLY A 148 15.99 13.76 13.11
CA GLY A 148 17.13 13.43 12.24
C GLY A 148 16.88 12.21 11.36
N GLU A 149 17.44 12.20 10.13
CA GLU A 149 17.31 11.07 9.19
C GLU A 149 17.78 9.75 9.83
N TYR A 150 18.87 9.83 10.59
CA TYR A 150 19.42 8.69 11.32
C TYR A 150 19.04 8.72 12.79
N GLY A 151 17.87 9.26 13.16
CA GLY A 151 17.31 9.23 14.51
C GLY A 151 16.96 10.58 15.10
N ASN A 152 16.04 10.55 16.06
CA ASN A 152 15.73 11.71 16.88
C ASN A 152 17.00 12.27 17.55
N GLY A 153 17.19 13.58 17.46
CA GLY A 153 18.37 14.29 17.95
C GLY A 153 19.62 14.16 17.09
N VAL A 154 19.65 13.29 16.07
CA VAL A 154 20.85 13.08 15.24
C VAL A 154 20.92 14.13 14.14
N ILE A 155 21.95 14.98 14.20
CA ILE A 155 22.22 15.98 13.17
C ILE A 155 23.27 15.43 12.22
N VAL A 156 23.04 15.60 10.92
CA VAL A 156 23.96 15.18 9.86
C VAL A 156 24.55 16.41 9.19
N GLY A 157 25.88 16.49 9.12
CA GLY A 157 26.58 17.64 8.55
C GLY A 157 26.70 18.81 9.52
N LEU A 158 26.92 20.01 8.97
CA LEU A 158 27.01 21.28 9.69
C LEU A 158 25.64 21.90 9.95
N ASP A 159 24.69 21.68 9.05
CA ASP A 159 23.32 22.17 9.14
C ASP A 159 22.40 21.31 8.29
N GLU A 160 21.14 21.27 8.69
CA GLU A 160 20.10 20.49 8.04
C GLU A 160 18.78 21.26 8.08
N ALA A 161 18.13 21.45 6.93
CA ALA A 161 16.74 21.90 6.88
C ALA A 161 15.82 20.71 6.63
N TYR A 162 14.66 20.69 7.31
CA TYR A 162 13.65 19.64 7.13
C TYR A 162 12.26 20.25 7.04
N TYR A 163 11.50 19.83 6.02
CA TYR A 163 10.10 20.19 5.85
C TYR A 163 9.35 19.12 5.07
N VAL A 164 8.03 19.24 5.04
CA VAL A 164 7.14 18.36 4.29
C VAL A 164 6.22 19.20 3.43
N MET A 165 6.03 18.79 2.19
CA MET A 165 5.14 19.41 1.21
C MET A 165 4.26 18.36 0.54
N ASP A 166 3.14 18.77 -0.02
CA ASP A 166 2.25 17.93 -0.83
C ASP A 166 1.69 18.69 -2.03
N ASP A 167 1.12 17.96 -2.99
CA ASP A 167 0.55 18.52 -4.21
C ASP A 167 -0.98 18.60 -4.20
N PHE A 168 -1.60 18.53 -3.02
CA PHE A 168 -3.04 18.32 -2.89
C PHE A 168 -3.86 19.51 -3.37
N THR A 169 -3.27 20.68 -3.57
CA THR A 169 -3.99 21.84 -4.08
C THR A 169 -4.08 21.89 -5.60
N ASN A 170 -3.37 21.01 -6.33
CA ASN A 170 -3.35 21.06 -7.79
C ASN A 170 -4.70 20.63 -8.39
N ALA A 171 -5.59 21.60 -8.59
CA ALA A 171 -6.94 21.40 -9.11
C ALA A 171 -7.04 21.67 -10.63
N GLU A 172 -5.92 21.87 -11.32
CA GLU A 172 -5.87 22.13 -12.76
C GLU A 172 -6.56 21.03 -13.57
N PHE A 173 -6.41 19.77 -13.12
CA PHE A 173 -6.93 18.60 -13.81
C PHE A 173 -8.12 17.98 -13.08
N PRO A 174 -9.11 17.43 -13.80
CA PRO A 174 -10.25 16.70 -13.22
C PRO A 174 -9.84 15.29 -12.73
N TYR A 175 -8.84 15.22 -11.86
CA TYR A 175 -8.35 13.99 -11.24
C TYR A 175 -8.55 14.04 -9.72
N TYR A 176 -9.10 12.96 -9.16
CA TYR A 176 -9.44 12.84 -7.74
C TYR A 176 -8.67 11.65 -7.14
N PRO A 177 -7.50 11.87 -6.52
CA PRO A 177 -6.69 10.82 -5.92
C PRO A 177 -7.33 10.19 -4.68
N PHE A 178 -8.23 10.92 -4.01
CA PHE A 178 -8.93 10.50 -2.79
C PHE A 178 -10.46 10.52 -3.02
N PRO A 179 -11.09 9.37 -3.31
CA PRO A 179 -12.54 9.29 -3.55
C PRO A 179 -13.40 9.85 -2.41
N ASP A 180 -12.93 9.71 -1.17
CA ASP A 180 -13.66 10.14 0.03
C ASP A 180 -13.36 11.59 0.44
N ASP A 181 -12.41 12.26 -0.23
CA ASP A 181 -11.99 13.63 0.07
C ASP A 181 -11.64 14.37 -1.22
N THR A 182 -12.67 14.91 -1.89
CA THR A 182 -12.53 15.59 -3.17
C THR A 182 -11.83 16.96 -3.06
N THR A 183 -11.52 17.41 -1.84
CA THR A 183 -10.76 18.65 -1.63
C THR A 183 -9.27 18.47 -1.89
N LYS A 184 -8.77 17.23 -1.81
CA LYS A 184 -7.41 16.85 -2.18
C LYS A 184 -7.34 16.44 -3.64
N ARG A 185 -6.56 17.19 -4.41
CA ARG A 185 -6.35 17.06 -5.85
C ARG A 185 -4.88 16.72 -6.11
N GLY A 186 -4.35 17.13 -7.26
CA GLY A 186 -3.01 16.74 -7.74
C GLY A 186 -2.88 15.24 -7.93
N LEU A 187 -1.67 14.74 -7.80
CA LEU A 187 -1.35 13.31 -7.87
C LEU A 187 -1.55 12.60 -6.53
N GLY A 188 -1.73 13.35 -5.43
CA GLY A 188 -1.89 12.80 -4.09
C GLY A 188 -0.55 12.33 -3.52
N VAL A 189 0.52 13.06 -3.81
CA VAL A 189 1.89 12.75 -3.38
C VAL A 189 2.35 13.74 -2.32
N LYS A 190 2.94 13.19 -1.26
CA LYS A 190 3.67 13.93 -0.23
C LYS A 190 5.17 13.80 -0.48
N ALA A 191 5.92 14.88 -0.33
CA ALA A 191 7.37 14.88 -0.31
C ALA A 191 7.89 15.31 1.08
N GLU A 192 8.69 14.47 1.71
CA GLU A 192 9.54 14.87 2.83
C GLU A 192 10.89 15.32 2.27
N VAL A 193 11.33 16.54 2.59
CA VAL A 193 12.52 17.16 2.00
C VAL A 193 13.55 17.45 3.08
N ARG A 194 14.78 17.00 2.84
CA ARG A 194 15.96 17.30 3.68
C ARG A 194 17.03 17.96 2.86
N ILE A 195 17.67 18.97 3.42
CA ILE A 195 18.74 19.72 2.77
C ILE A 195 19.91 19.81 3.73
N TYR A 196 21.09 19.35 3.29
CA TYR A 196 22.29 19.23 4.11
C TYR A 196 23.41 20.15 3.61
N GLN A 197 24.11 20.78 4.55
CA GLN A 197 25.42 21.40 4.31
C GLN A 197 26.49 20.67 5.12
N PHE A 198 27.64 20.41 4.50
CA PHE A 198 28.75 19.67 5.08
C PHE A 198 30.03 20.51 5.10
N SER A 199 31.01 20.10 5.89
CA SER A 199 32.38 20.64 5.89
C SER A 199 33.32 19.86 4.95
N GLY A 200 34.58 20.29 4.85
CA GLY A 200 35.62 19.55 4.12
C GLY A 200 35.42 19.65 2.60
N ASN A 201 35.53 18.53 1.88
CA ASN A 201 35.40 18.52 0.41
C ASN A 201 33.96 18.67 -0.09
N MET A 202 32.98 18.65 0.83
CA MET A 202 31.58 18.94 0.53
C MET A 202 31.19 20.37 0.94
N LYS A 203 32.17 21.22 1.32
CA LYS A 203 31.91 22.60 1.77
C LYS A 203 31.33 23.50 0.69
N ASP A 204 31.55 23.13 -0.57
CA ASP A 204 31.09 23.85 -1.75
C ASP A 204 29.80 23.23 -2.35
N ALA A 205 29.14 22.35 -1.58
CA ALA A 205 27.98 21.58 -2.01
C ALA A 205 26.78 21.71 -1.05
N VAL A 206 25.59 21.50 -1.61
CA VAL A 206 24.31 21.32 -0.91
C VAL A 206 23.72 20.00 -1.38
N ILE A 207 23.34 19.13 -0.44
CA ILE A 207 22.72 17.84 -0.74
C ILE A 207 21.24 17.91 -0.39
N VAL A 208 20.38 17.61 -1.37
CA VAL A 208 18.93 17.66 -1.24
C VAL A 208 18.38 16.25 -1.39
N LYS A 209 17.60 15.80 -0.41
CA LYS A 209 16.97 14.48 -0.40
C LYS A 209 15.46 14.61 -0.31
N TYR A 210 14.79 13.96 -1.25
CA TYR A 210 13.34 13.84 -1.33
C TYR A 210 12.93 12.41 -1.00
N LYS A 211 11.95 12.26 -0.11
CA LYS A 211 11.20 11.02 0.07
C LYS A 211 9.77 11.26 -0.41
N LEU A 212 9.45 10.70 -1.58
CA LEU A 212 8.12 10.80 -2.18
C LEU A 212 7.24 9.66 -1.70
N THR A 213 6.07 9.96 -1.17
CA THR A 213 5.07 8.99 -0.72
C THR A 213 3.76 9.19 -1.48
N ASN A 214 3.25 8.14 -2.13
CA ASN A 214 1.89 8.17 -2.68
C ASN A 214 0.91 7.94 -1.54
N GLU A 215 0.20 8.99 -1.12
CA GLU A 215 -0.84 8.90 -0.10
C GLU A 215 -2.22 8.64 -0.70
N SER A 216 -2.36 8.76 -2.02
CA SER A 216 -3.61 8.47 -2.72
C SER A 216 -3.99 6.98 -2.67
N LEU A 217 -5.27 6.70 -2.94
CA LEU A 217 -5.76 5.32 -3.10
C LEU A 217 -5.48 4.75 -4.50
N LYS A 218 -4.99 5.59 -5.43
CA LYS A 218 -4.79 5.23 -6.84
C LYS A 218 -3.30 4.93 -7.10
N PRO A 219 -2.97 3.84 -7.81
CA PRO A 219 -1.58 3.56 -8.16
C PRO A 219 -1.08 4.55 -9.21
N LEU A 220 0.11 5.10 -9.01
CA LEU A 220 0.81 5.93 -9.99
C LEU A 220 1.84 5.06 -10.70
N ASN A 221 1.50 4.56 -11.90
CA ASN A 221 2.32 3.56 -12.58
C ASN A 221 3.49 4.15 -13.38
N LYS A 222 3.39 5.44 -13.76
CA LYS A 222 4.34 6.11 -14.63
C LYS A 222 4.55 7.54 -14.16
N VAL A 223 5.51 7.67 -13.24
CA VAL A 223 5.89 8.91 -12.56
C VAL A 223 7.30 9.28 -12.97
N TYR A 224 7.54 10.57 -13.16
CA TYR A 224 8.86 11.17 -13.30
C TYR A 224 9.00 12.27 -12.26
N PHE A 225 10.17 12.37 -11.68
CA PHE A 225 10.52 13.49 -10.81
C PHE A 225 11.75 14.16 -11.38
N GLY A 226 11.77 15.47 -11.38
CA GLY A 226 12.85 16.24 -11.97
C GLY A 226 12.87 17.66 -11.44
N PHE A 227 13.57 18.52 -12.17
CA PHE A 227 13.82 19.88 -11.77
C PHE A 227 13.78 20.78 -13.00
N HIS A 228 13.22 21.97 -12.80
CA HIS A 228 13.42 23.12 -13.67
C HIS A 228 14.40 24.04 -12.97
N SER A 229 15.35 24.61 -13.71
CA SER A 229 16.38 25.50 -13.16
C SER A 229 16.74 26.60 -14.13
N ASP A 230 17.06 27.76 -13.56
CA ASP A 230 17.52 28.97 -14.22
C ASP A 230 18.89 29.40 -13.63
N PRO A 231 20.01 28.82 -14.12
CA PRO A 231 21.35 29.18 -13.70
C PRO A 231 21.75 30.56 -14.21
N HIS A 232 22.37 31.38 -13.35
CA HIS A 232 22.91 32.71 -13.68
C HIS A 232 24.34 32.77 -13.14
N ILE A 233 25.33 32.31 -13.92
CA ILE A 233 26.69 32.04 -13.46
C ILE A 233 27.51 33.33 -13.41
N GLY A 234 27.74 33.84 -12.21
CA GLY A 234 28.46 35.10 -12.02
C GLY A 234 27.57 36.23 -11.51
N GLY A 235 26.26 36.04 -11.50
CA GLY A 235 25.29 36.93 -10.85
C GLY A 235 24.16 37.36 -11.78
N PRO A 236 23.18 38.12 -11.25
CA PRO A 236 21.99 38.52 -12.01
C PRO A 236 22.28 39.50 -13.17
N GLY A 237 23.47 40.13 -13.21
CA GLY A 237 23.89 40.98 -14.32
C GLY A 237 24.72 40.26 -15.39
N ASP A 238 25.07 38.99 -15.15
CA ASP A 238 26.05 38.22 -15.93
C ASP A 238 25.52 36.81 -16.20
N TYR A 239 24.58 36.73 -17.14
CA TYR A 239 23.88 35.49 -17.54
C TYR A 239 23.85 35.31 -19.07
N ALA A 240 24.30 36.33 -19.81
CA ALA A 240 24.14 36.40 -21.27
C ALA A 240 25.14 35.49 -22.01
N ASP A 241 26.20 35.06 -21.34
CA ASP A 241 27.22 34.17 -21.89
C ASP A 241 27.41 32.86 -21.13
N ASP A 242 26.43 32.51 -20.30
CA ASP A 242 26.35 31.23 -19.63
C ASP A 242 26.25 30.07 -20.61
N ARG A 243 26.90 28.98 -20.24
CA ARG A 243 26.88 27.71 -20.96
C ARG A 243 26.44 26.58 -20.06
N VAL A 244 25.80 25.61 -20.66
CA VAL A 244 25.39 24.35 -20.02
C VAL A 244 25.97 23.16 -20.79
N ASN A 245 26.37 22.13 -20.07
CA ASN A 245 26.75 20.85 -20.68
C ASN A 245 26.51 19.67 -19.71
N ILE A 246 26.68 18.45 -20.23
CA ILE A 246 26.52 17.19 -19.48
C ILE A 246 27.69 16.25 -19.77
N ILE A 247 28.19 15.58 -18.74
CA ILE A 247 29.23 14.57 -18.89
C ILE A 247 28.63 13.27 -19.42
N ARG A 248 28.91 12.92 -20.68
CA ARG A 248 28.44 11.66 -21.31
C ARG A 248 29.55 10.67 -21.60
N SER A 249 30.73 11.17 -21.91
CA SER A 249 31.94 10.40 -22.11
C SER A 249 33.14 11.27 -21.78
N LEU A 250 34.26 10.64 -21.41
CA LEU A 250 35.50 11.33 -21.11
C LEU A 250 36.60 10.81 -22.04
N PRO A 251 37.17 11.65 -22.92
CA PRO A 251 38.29 11.25 -23.76
C PRO A 251 39.53 10.99 -22.89
N GLY A 252 40.09 9.78 -22.96
CA GLY A 252 41.41 9.46 -22.39
C GLY A 252 41.50 9.37 -20.86
N LEU A 253 40.39 9.21 -20.14
CA LEU A 253 40.37 9.18 -18.67
C LEU A 253 40.01 7.78 -18.11
N ASP A 254 40.65 7.46 -16.99
CA ASP A 254 40.54 6.21 -16.23
C ASP A 254 39.12 5.87 -15.74
N SER A 255 38.88 4.59 -15.42
CA SER A 255 37.58 4.03 -15.03
C SER A 255 36.85 4.70 -13.84
N ILE A 256 37.47 5.58 -13.04
CA ILE A 256 36.81 6.22 -11.88
C ILE A 256 36.03 7.48 -12.22
N TYR A 257 36.45 8.24 -13.23
CA TYR A 257 35.67 9.37 -13.71
C TYR A 257 34.39 8.93 -14.43
N SER A 258 34.19 7.61 -14.61
CA SER A 258 32.87 7.05 -14.93
C SER A 258 31.81 7.42 -13.90
N LEU A 259 32.20 7.66 -12.63
CA LEU A 259 31.28 8.14 -11.59
C LEU A 259 30.88 9.60 -11.80
N ALA A 260 31.63 10.38 -12.58
CA ALA A 260 31.25 11.74 -12.97
C ALA A 260 30.27 11.76 -14.16
N ILE A 261 30.03 10.63 -14.84
CA ILE A 261 29.04 10.56 -15.92
C ILE A 261 27.67 11.02 -15.38
N ASN A 262 26.90 11.66 -16.26
CA ASN A 262 25.59 12.24 -15.99
C ASN A 262 25.57 13.40 -14.98
N THR A 263 26.72 14.01 -14.72
CA THR A 263 26.78 15.31 -14.05
C THR A 263 26.48 16.41 -15.07
N ILE A 264 25.51 17.26 -14.76
CA ILE A 264 25.21 18.48 -15.51
C ILE A 264 26.06 19.59 -14.92
N TYR A 265 26.68 20.43 -15.75
CA TYR A 265 27.47 21.57 -15.29
C TYR A 265 27.23 22.79 -16.14
N ASN A 266 27.27 23.94 -15.49
CA ASN A 266 27.08 25.26 -16.07
C ASN A 266 28.31 26.11 -15.76
N PHE A 267 28.68 26.99 -16.68
CA PHE A 267 29.82 27.88 -16.50
C PHE A 267 29.66 29.12 -17.38
N ASP A 268 30.27 30.21 -16.93
CA ASP A 268 30.35 31.43 -17.70
C ASP A 268 31.50 31.36 -18.74
N LEU A 269 31.27 31.86 -19.96
CA LEU A 269 32.16 31.64 -21.10
C LEU A 269 33.49 32.38 -20.98
N ASP A 270 33.48 33.63 -20.50
CA ASP A 270 34.69 34.44 -20.37
C ASP A 270 35.36 34.31 -18.98
N GLY A 271 34.66 33.68 -18.03
CA GLY A 271 35.08 33.41 -16.67
C GLY A 271 34.90 34.60 -15.72
N ARG A 272 34.04 35.59 -16.02
CA ARG A 272 33.94 36.90 -15.35
C ARG A 272 32.51 37.33 -15.02
N GLY A 273 32.15 37.02 -13.77
CA GLY A 273 30.93 37.43 -13.08
C GLY A 273 30.80 38.93 -12.85
N ASP A 274 29.66 39.30 -12.27
CA ASP A 274 29.34 40.66 -11.84
C ASP A 274 30.53 41.33 -11.13
N GLY A 275 30.96 42.47 -11.67
CA GLY A 275 32.13 43.22 -11.17
C GLY A 275 33.49 42.65 -11.61
N GLY A 276 33.53 41.80 -12.64
CA GLY A 276 34.75 41.21 -13.21
C GLY A 276 35.37 40.10 -12.35
N ARG A 277 34.60 39.55 -11.41
CA ARG A 277 35.08 38.53 -10.46
C ARG A 277 35.15 37.17 -11.15
N LYS A 278 36.15 36.36 -10.79
CA LYS A 278 36.33 35.04 -11.41
C LYS A 278 35.14 34.12 -11.06
N THR A 279 34.48 33.57 -12.07
CA THR A 279 33.42 32.56 -11.91
C THR A 279 34.01 31.15 -11.76
N GLY A 280 33.12 30.17 -11.55
CA GLY A 280 33.45 28.75 -11.42
C GLY A 280 32.40 27.91 -12.15
N TYR A 281 32.45 26.60 -11.96
CA TYR A 281 31.50 25.65 -12.52
C TYR A 281 30.38 25.36 -11.52
N PHE A 282 29.13 25.38 -11.96
CA PHE A 282 27.95 25.08 -11.15
C PHE A 282 27.23 23.84 -11.63
N SER A 283 27.11 22.84 -10.76
CA SER A 283 26.84 21.47 -11.19
C SER A 283 25.71 20.80 -10.42
N PHE A 284 25.01 19.90 -11.12
CA PHE A 284 23.93 19.08 -10.60
C PHE A 284 24.22 17.60 -10.82
N LYS A 285 24.01 16.78 -9.79
CA LYS A 285 24.18 15.33 -9.87
C LYS A 285 23.13 14.56 -9.08
N LEU A 286 22.38 13.69 -9.75
CA LEU A 286 21.49 12.75 -9.07
C LEU A 286 22.30 11.60 -8.48
N LEU A 287 22.25 11.46 -7.16
CA LEU A 287 22.98 10.45 -6.40
C LEU A 287 22.14 9.19 -6.14
N GLU A 288 20.81 9.37 -6.05
CA GLU A 288 19.83 8.30 -5.84
C GLU A 288 18.59 8.61 -6.68
N THR A 289 18.12 7.62 -7.45
CA THR A 289 16.88 7.72 -8.22
C THR A 289 16.09 6.40 -8.16
N PRO A 290 14.75 6.45 -8.14
CA PRO A 290 13.91 5.28 -8.30
C PRO A 290 13.96 4.76 -9.75
N GLY A 291 14.03 3.44 -9.93
CA GLY A 291 14.04 2.83 -11.27
C GLY A 291 15.45 2.70 -11.86
N ASN A 292 15.67 3.28 -13.05
CA ASN A 292 16.99 3.32 -13.68
C ASN A 292 17.91 4.22 -12.84
N LYS A 293 18.94 3.61 -12.23
CA LYS A 293 19.84 4.21 -11.22
C LYS A 293 20.77 5.31 -11.77
N ASP A 294 20.22 6.35 -12.40
CA ASP A 294 20.96 7.56 -12.79
C ASP A 294 19.99 8.66 -13.29
N LEU A 295 20.54 9.81 -13.71
CA LEU A 295 19.89 10.79 -14.57
C LEU A 295 19.43 10.14 -15.88
N THR A 296 18.16 10.34 -16.24
CA THR A 296 17.63 9.78 -17.49
C THR A 296 17.04 10.83 -18.42
N SER A 297 16.80 12.05 -17.92
CA SER A 297 16.35 13.16 -18.75
C SER A 297 17.18 14.40 -18.51
N PHE A 298 17.49 15.12 -19.59
CA PHE A 298 18.19 16.40 -19.56
C PHE A 298 17.93 17.15 -20.87
N HIS A 299 17.41 18.37 -20.76
CA HIS A 299 17.08 19.25 -21.88
C HIS A 299 17.37 20.71 -21.50
N PRO A 300 18.34 21.37 -22.16
CA PRO A 300 18.49 22.81 -22.08
C PRO A 300 17.49 23.51 -23.01
N LEU A 301 16.96 24.65 -22.58
CA LEU A 301 16.05 25.53 -23.33
C LEU A 301 16.49 26.99 -23.20
N VAL A 302 16.03 27.84 -24.12
CA VAL A 302 16.20 29.29 -23.99
C VAL A 302 15.18 29.84 -23.00
N TYR A 303 15.64 30.70 -22.08
CA TYR A 303 14.78 31.38 -21.12
C TYR A 303 13.68 32.21 -21.78
N THR A 304 12.48 32.19 -21.19
CA THR A 304 11.34 33.03 -21.58
C THR A 304 10.47 33.37 -20.36
N ASN A 305 9.87 34.56 -20.35
CA ASN A 305 9.08 35.05 -19.20
C ASN A 305 7.62 34.56 -19.19
N SER A 306 7.24 33.69 -20.14
CA SER A 306 5.90 33.17 -20.34
C SER A 306 5.96 31.94 -21.25
N LEU A 307 4.83 31.25 -21.46
CA LEU A 307 4.71 30.14 -22.41
C LEU A 307 5.45 30.41 -23.75
N PRO A 308 6.10 29.40 -24.35
CA PRO A 308 5.94 27.98 -24.05
C PRO A 308 6.92 27.40 -23.01
N ASN A 309 8.02 28.04 -22.63
CA ASN A 309 9.15 27.35 -21.95
C ASN A 309 9.20 27.56 -20.42
N VAL A 310 8.05 27.46 -19.75
CA VAL A 310 7.93 27.66 -18.28
C VAL A 310 7.26 26.46 -17.61
N PRO A 311 7.43 26.25 -16.29
CA PRO A 311 6.87 25.11 -15.56
C PRO A 311 5.36 24.89 -15.74
N MET A 312 4.55 25.96 -15.83
CA MET A 312 3.09 25.89 -16.09
C MET A 312 2.71 25.28 -17.44
N ASN A 313 3.68 24.96 -18.29
CA ASN A 313 3.43 24.20 -19.53
C ASN A 313 3.54 22.70 -19.26
N ASP A 314 2.51 22.14 -18.65
CA ASP A 314 2.40 20.72 -18.34
C ASP A 314 2.75 19.76 -19.49
N PRO A 315 2.23 19.96 -20.73
CA PRO A 315 2.62 19.13 -21.87
C PRO A 315 4.12 19.21 -22.18
N LEU A 316 4.74 20.39 -22.04
CA LEU A 316 6.18 20.54 -22.25
C LEU A 316 6.96 19.86 -21.13
N MET A 317 6.64 20.11 -19.86
CA MET A 317 7.33 19.51 -18.71
C MET A 317 7.28 17.98 -18.75
N TRP A 318 6.10 17.41 -19.06
CA TRP A 318 5.94 15.99 -19.31
C TRP A 318 6.87 15.50 -20.42
N ASN A 319 6.91 16.19 -21.56
CA ASN A 319 7.74 15.78 -22.69
C ASN A 319 9.22 15.81 -22.30
N LEU A 320 9.72 16.90 -21.71
CA LEU A 320 11.13 17.05 -21.33
C LEU A 320 11.57 16.00 -20.30
N LEU A 321 10.72 15.66 -19.33
CA LEU A 321 11.07 14.64 -18.34
C LEU A 321 10.97 13.20 -18.90
N SER A 322 10.16 12.97 -19.94
CA SER A 322 9.93 11.65 -20.51
C SER A 322 10.74 11.32 -21.78
N SER A 323 11.36 12.30 -22.45
CA SER A 323 12.03 12.13 -23.75
C SER A 323 13.51 11.73 -23.72
N GLY A 324 14.10 11.52 -22.54
CA GLY A 324 15.49 11.09 -22.42
C GLY A 324 16.49 12.26 -22.32
N ILE A 325 17.76 12.01 -22.62
CA ILE A 325 18.82 13.04 -22.59
C ILE A 325 19.05 13.58 -24.01
N ASP A 326 18.88 14.89 -24.20
CA ASP A 326 19.19 15.57 -25.45
C ASP A 326 20.66 16.02 -25.47
N THR A 327 21.49 15.23 -26.15
CA THR A 327 22.91 15.56 -26.40
C THR A 327 23.14 16.31 -27.71
N THR A 328 22.08 16.67 -28.42
CA THR A 328 22.15 17.28 -29.77
C THR A 328 21.72 18.75 -29.79
N SER A 329 21.18 19.26 -28.68
CA SER A 329 20.77 20.65 -28.56
C SER A 329 21.91 21.62 -28.90
N PRO A 330 21.68 22.63 -29.75
CA PRO A 330 22.69 23.63 -30.06
C PRO A 330 23.06 24.48 -28.83
N LEU A 331 22.22 24.51 -27.80
CA LEU A 331 22.46 25.24 -26.55
C LEU A 331 23.60 24.63 -25.72
N LEU A 332 24.00 23.38 -25.99
CA LEU A 332 25.21 22.80 -25.38
C LEU A 332 26.50 23.49 -25.83
N HIS A 333 26.43 24.28 -26.90
CA HIS A 333 27.59 24.96 -27.50
C HIS A 333 27.44 26.47 -27.58
N ASN A 334 26.21 26.99 -27.45
CA ASN A 334 25.92 28.41 -27.61
C ASN A 334 25.78 29.10 -26.24
N PRO A 335 26.51 30.20 -25.99
CA PRO A 335 26.32 31.03 -24.81
C PRO A 335 24.93 31.67 -24.80
N GLY A 336 24.33 31.83 -23.62
CA GLY A 336 23.05 32.51 -23.45
C GLY A 336 22.37 32.23 -22.12
N ASP A 337 21.23 32.91 -21.95
CA ASP A 337 20.29 32.72 -20.85
C ASP A 337 19.53 31.38 -21.03
N ASN A 338 20.08 30.32 -20.42
CA ASN A 338 19.68 28.94 -20.66
C ASN A 338 19.03 28.34 -19.41
N VAL A 339 17.77 27.95 -19.50
CA VAL A 339 17.11 27.12 -18.48
C VAL A 339 17.33 25.64 -18.75
N ILE A 340 17.34 24.83 -17.70
CA ILE A 340 17.58 23.39 -17.81
C ILE A 340 16.46 22.60 -17.14
N ASN A 341 16.06 21.51 -17.80
CA ASN A 341 15.10 20.54 -17.26
C ASN A 341 15.74 19.17 -17.22
N PHE A 342 15.71 18.53 -16.06
CA PHE A 342 16.38 17.25 -15.89
C PHE A 342 15.75 16.40 -14.79
N GLY A 343 15.90 15.08 -14.83
CA GLY A 343 15.22 14.23 -13.85
C GLY A 343 15.46 12.73 -13.97
N THR A 344 14.62 12.01 -13.23
CA THR A 344 14.63 10.56 -13.10
C THR A 344 13.97 9.84 -14.27
N GLY A 345 14.20 8.52 -14.33
CA GLY A 345 13.45 7.65 -15.24
C GLY A 345 12.01 7.46 -14.78
N PRO A 346 11.16 6.81 -15.59
CA PRO A 346 9.84 6.43 -15.14
C PRO A 346 9.96 5.46 -13.97
N PHE A 347 9.20 5.71 -12.92
CA PHE A 347 9.03 4.78 -11.81
C PHE A 347 7.55 4.67 -11.43
N SER A 348 7.23 3.61 -10.68
CA SER A 348 5.91 3.43 -10.08
C SER A 348 5.93 3.86 -8.62
N LEU A 349 4.82 4.40 -8.15
CA LEU A 349 4.55 4.73 -6.76
C LEU A 349 3.16 4.17 -6.39
N LEU A 350 3.14 2.98 -5.79
CA LEU A 350 1.89 2.33 -5.34
C LEU A 350 1.30 3.03 -4.10
N PRO A 351 0.00 2.85 -3.79
CA PRO A 351 -0.60 3.43 -2.59
C PRO A 351 0.20 3.06 -1.32
N GLY A 352 0.59 4.07 -0.54
CA GLY A 352 1.42 3.94 0.65
C GLY A 352 2.92 3.70 0.40
N GLU A 353 3.34 3.52 -0.85
CA GLU A 353 4.76 3.31 -1.19
C GLU A 353 5.54 4.62 -1.04
N SER A 354 6.80 4.50 -0.59
CA SER A 354 7.75 5.62 -0.57
C SER A 354 9.00 5.31 -1.40
N LYS A 355 9.51 6.32 -2.09
CA LYS A 355 10.73 6.26 -2.89
C LYS A 355 11.64 7.46 -2.59
N TYR A 356 12.94 7.28 -2.74
CA TYR A 356 13.95 8.29 -2.43
C TYR A 356 14.61 8.82 -3.70
N ILE A 357 14.85 10.13 -3.71
CA ILE A 357 15.63 10.83 -4.72
C ILE A 357 16.61 11.75 -4.01
N THR A 358 17.89 11.66 -4.36
CA THR A 358 18.93 12.51 -3.77
C THR A 358 19.66 13.26 -4.88
N LEU A 359 19.80 14.57 -4.72
CA LEU A 359 20.47 15.50 -5.64
C LEU A 359 21.62 16.19 -4.90
N ALA A 360 22.78 16.30 -5.55
CA ALA A 360 23.84 17.23 -5.18
C ALA A 360 23.83 18.46 -6.08
N ILE A 361 23.96 19.63 -5.47
CA ILE A 361 24.15 20.93 -6.11
C ILE A 361 25.48 21.48 -5.61
N PHE A 362 26.45 21.76 -6.48
CA PHE A 362 27.80 22.12 -6.03
C PHE A 362 28.52 23.07 -6.99
N CYS A 363 29.48 23.83 -6.44
CA CYS A 363 30.36 24.73 -7.18
C CYS A 363 31.81 24.21 -7.17
N SER A 364 32.55 24.45 -8.25
CA SER A 364 33.96 24.07 -8.37
C SER A 364 34.78 25.18 -9.07
N ASP A 365 36.08 25.25 -8.77
CA ASP A 365 36.95 26.33 -9.27
C ASP A 365 37.28 26.24 -10.76
N ASP A 366 37.35 25.02 -11.31
CA ASP A 366 37.54 24.73 -12.73
C ASP A 366 36.94 23.37 -13.14
N LEU A 367 37.08 23.02 -14.42
CA LEU A 367 36.54 21.78 -14.99
C LEU A 367 37.14 20.52 -14.35
N GLN A 368 38.43 20.55 -13.99
CA GLN A 368 39.09 19.40 -13.40
C GLN A 368 38.63 19.20 -11.95
N ASP A 369 38.49 20.29 -11.20
CA ASP A 369 37.91 20.25 -9.86
C ASP A 369 36.44 19.77 -9.89
N MET A 370 35.64 20.24 -10.86
CA MET A 370 34.26 19.76 -11.04
C MET A 370 34.20 18.24 -11.29
N LEU A 371 35.11 17.70 -12.10
CA LEU A 371 35.21 16.26 -12.32
C LEU A 371 35.56 15.51 -11.02
N ASN A 372 36.49 16.06 -10.22
CA ASN A 372 36.90 15.48 -8.95
C ASN A 372 35.74 15.51 -7.92
N ASP A 373 35.06 16.64 -7.80
CA ASP A 373 33.94 16.84 -6.88
C ASP A 373 32.77 15.91 -7.25
N ALA A 374 32.43 15.79 -8.54
CA ALA A 374 31.38 14.90 -9.02
C ALA A 374 31.66 13.43 -8.66
N VAL A 375 32.91 12.97 -8.79
CA VAL A 375 33.34 11.64 -8.36
C VAL A 375 33.24 11.53 -6.84
N TYR A 376 33.81 12.50 -6.12
CA TYR A 376 33.90 12.49 -4.67
C TYR A 376 32.53 12.47 -3.99
N ILE A 377 31.60 13.32 -4.42
CA ILE A 377 30.22 13.38 -3.93
C ILE A 377 29.51 12.04 -4.18
N GLN A 378 29.70 11.44 -5.36
CA GLN A 378 29.11 10.13 -5.67
C GLN A 378 29.71 9.02 -4.82
N LEU A 379 31.02 9.06 -4.56
CA LEU A 379 31.71 8.12 -3.67
C LEU A 379 31.19 8.25 -2.24
N HIS A 380 31.04 9.48 -1.75
CA HIS A 380 30.47 9.77 -0.42
C HIS A 380 29.10 9.12 -0.26
N PHE A 381 28.22 9.26 -1.27
CA PHE A 381 26.90 8.68 -1.23
C PHE A 381 26.88 7.14 -1.36
N ASN A 382 27.76 6.57 -2.21
CA ASN A 382 27.79 5.14 -2.52
C ASN A 382 28.73 4.31 -1.64
N TRP A 383 29.31 4.88 -0.59
CA TRP A 383 30.41 4.26 0.15
C TRP A 383 30.14 2.87 0.77
N PRO A 384 28.89 2.45 1.08
CA PRO A 384 28.59 1.05 1.42
C PRO A 384 28.71 0.09 0.23
N THR A 385 28.44 0.55 -1.00
CA THR A 385 28.57 -0.23 -2.25
C THR A 385 30.00 -0.26 -2.79
N ILE A 386 30.86 0.66 -2.36
CA ILE A 386 32.24 0.78 -2.84
C ILE A 386 33.17 -0.29 -2.26
N SER A 387 32.92 -0.76 -1.03
CA SER A 387 33.64 -1.92 -0.47
C SER A 387 33.41 -3.21 -1.27
N ASP A 388 32.28 -3.30 -1.98
CA ASP A 388 31.96 -4.41 -2.88
C ASP A 388 32.54 -4.22 -4.30
N LEU A 389 32.75 -2.96 -4.73
CA LEU A 389 33.32 -2.58 -6.03
C LEU A 389 34.86 -2.55 -6.05
N LEU A 390 35.51 -2.24 -4.93
CA LEU A 390 36.96 -2.01 -4.86
C LEU A 390 37.76 -3.15 -4.19
N GLY A 391 37.12 -4.26 -3.84
CA GLY A 391 37.78 -5.44 -3.28
C GLY A 391 37.96 -5.40 -1.75
N LYS A 392 38.01 -6.59 -1.14
CA LYS A 392 37.85 -6.78 0.32
C LYS A 392 39.13 -6.74 1.15
N GLU A 393 40.30 -6.44 0.61
CA GLU A 393 41.54 -6.40 1.41
C GLU A 393 42.38 -5.17 1.05
N GLY A 394 42.93 -4.53 2.10
CA GLY A 394 43.53 -3.20 2.12
C GLY A 394 44.28 -2.84 0.84
N GLY A 395 43.96 -1.66 0.30
CA GLY A 395 44.48 -1.21 -0.98
C GLY A 395 45.98 -0.89 -0.95
N SER A 396 46.44 0.11 -1.70
CA SER A 396 47.87 0.30 -1.92
C SER A 396 48.63 0.50 -0.60
N ASN A 397 49.74 -0.24 -0.43
CA ASN A 397 50.64 -0.09 0.73
C ASN A 397 51.17 1.36 0.83
N ASP A 398 51.15 2.12 -0.26
CA ASP A 398 51.53 3.53 -0.27
C ASP A 398 50.58 4.40 0.56
N TYR A 399 49.42 3.88 0.97
CA TYR A 399 48.44 4.58 1.81
C TYR A 399 48.16 3.86 3.12
N LYS A 400 48.99 2.88 3.51
CA LYS A 400 48.71 2.03 4.68
C LYS A 400 48.44 2.84 5.96
N ILE A 401 47.28 2.62 6.56
CA ILE A 401 46.82 3.27 7.80
C ILE A 401 46.27 2.21 8.75
N ASN A 402 46.45 2.40 10.06
CA ASN A 402 45.89 1.52 11.08
C ASN A 402 45.23 2.37 12.18
N LEU A 403 44.01 2.05 12.57
CA LEU A 403 43.30 2.72 13.67
C LEU A 403 43.91 2.27 15.00
N ILE A 404 44.30 3.23 15.86
CA ILE A 404 44.84 2.95 17.19
C ILE A 404 43.75 3.10 18.26
N SER A 405 42.95 4.16 18.20
CA SER A 405 41.97 4.47 19.24
C SER A 405 40.85 5.37 18.70
N PRO A 406 39.60 5.23 19.18
CA PRO A 406 39.09 4.07 19.93
C PRO A 406 38.93 2.85 19.00
N SER A 407 39.38 1.68 19.44
CA SER A 407 39.19 0.41 18.71
C SER A 407 38.07 -0.46 19.30
N SER A 408 37.62 -0.17 20.53
CA SER A 408 36.49 -0.80 21.23
C SER A 408 36.11 -0.01 22.51
N GLY A 409 35.00 -0.39 23.16
CA GLY A 409 34.67 0.05 24.52
C GLY A 409 33.59 1.12 24.62
N ILE A 410 33.40 1.68 25.82
CA ILE A 410 32.40 2.72 26.10
C ILE A 410 33.10 4.09 26.10
N ILE A 411 32.60 5.04 25.31
CA ILE A 411 33.17 6.39 25.18
C ILE A 411 32.13 7.48 25.41
N SER A 412 32.55 8.68 25.79
CA SER A 412 31.67 9.83 26.03
C SER A 412 32.41 11.16 25.90
N GLY A 413 31.68 12.24 25.60
CA GLY A 413 32.22 13.59 25.41
C GLY A 413 33.12 13.72 24.17
N ASN A 414 34.20 14.49 24.29
CA ASN A 414 35.18 14.64 23.22
C ASN A 414 36.26 13.55 23.30
N VAL A 415 36.34 12.72 22.26
CA VAL A 415 37.18 11.52 22.23
C VAL A 415 38.18 11.61 21.07
N PRO A 416 39.50 11.52 21.31
CA PRO A 416 40.49 11.56 20.23
C PRO A 416 40.48 10.25 19.44
N ILE A 417 40.25 10.36 18.13
CA ILE A 417 40.49 9.34 17.13
C ILE A 417 41.95 9.43 16.68
N VAL A 418 42.70 8.36 16.90
CA VAL A 418 44.13 8.26 16.63
C VAL A 418 44.39 7.08 15.70
N TRP A 419 45.24 7.29 14.70
CA TRP A 419 45.67 6.28 13.75
C TRP A 419 47.19 6.34 13.54
N ASN A 420 47.75 5.30 12.97
CA ASN A 420 49.14 5.22 12.52
C ASN A 420 49.17 5.06 11.01
N TYR A 421 49.61 6.12 10.31
CA TYR A 421 49.85 6.09 8.88
C TYR A 421 51.29 5.63 8.59
N THR A 422 51.43 4.49 7.92
CA THR A 422 52.71 3.88 7.50
C THR A 422 52.87 3.86 5.98
N GLY A 423 51.97 4.53 5.25
CA GLY A 423 52.07 4.68 3.81
C GLY A 423 53.25 5.56 3.40
N THR A 424 53.64 5.46 2.13
CA THR A 424 54.78 6.17 1.54
C THR A 424 54.35 7.46 0.83
N ASN A 425 53.05 7.67 0.58
CA ASN A 425 52.56 8.83 -0.16
C ASN A 425 52.42 10.07 0.76
N PRO A 426 53.21 11.14 0.55
CA PRO A 426 53.15 12.34 1.38
C PRO A 426 51.87 13.18 1.18
N ASP A 427 51.18 13.00 0.06
CA ASP A 427 49.95 13.73 -0.28
C ASP A 427 48.68 13.05 0.22
N ALA A 428 48.83 11.88 0.87
CA ALA A 428 47.71 11.15 1.44
C ALA A 428 46.96 11.97 2.50
N LYS A 429 45.64 11.82 2.49
CA LYS A 429 44.70 12.38 3.48
C LYS A 429 43.91 11.28 4.16
N VAL A 430 43.32 11.60 5.30
CA VAL A 430 42.48 10.68 6.08
C VAL A 430 41.03 11.13 6.06
N PHE A 431 40.17 10.20 5.69
CA PHE A 431 38.72 10.26 5.85
C PHE A 431 38.32 9.41 7.05
N ILE A 432 37.46 9.92 7.92
CA ILE A 432 37.03 9.28 9.16
C ILE A 432 35.51 9.21 9.17
N GLU A 433 34.97 8.07 9.57
CA GLU A 433 33.52 7.82 9.58
C GLU A 433 33.14 6.75 10.61
N CYS A 434 31.89 6.75 11.05
CA CYS A 434 31.36 5.76 11.98
C CYS A 434 30.04 5.16 11.49
N SER A 435 29.70 3.95 11.94
CA SER A 435 28.48 3.25 11.53
C SER A 435 27.81 2.56 12.70
N PHE A 436 26.54 2.87 12.96
CA PHE A 436 25.74 2.21 13.98
C PHE A 436 25.05 0.92 13.50
N ASN A 437 25.06 0.64 12.19
CA ASN A 437 24.32 -0.46 11.58
C ASN A 437 25.23 -1.48 10.87
N LYS A 438 26.45 -1.66 11.42
CA LYS A 438 27.45 -2.63 10.96
C LYS A 438 27.97 -2.35 9.54
N GLY A 439 28.21 -1.08 9.23
CA GLY A 439 28.80 -0.65 7.97
C GLY A 439 27.83 -0.60 6.80
N ARG A 440 26.51 -0.70 7.03
CA ARG A 440 25.51 -0.52 5.96
C ARG A 440 25.32 0.94 5.60
N ASN A 441 25.34 1.83 6.59
CA ASN A 441 25.36 3.27 6.45
C ASN A 441 26.52 3.81 7.28
N TRP A 442 27.30 4.72 6.72
CA TRP A 442 28.40 5.37 7.40
C TRP A 442 28.11 6.86 7.54
N ILE A 443 28.43 7.39 8.72
CA ILE A 443 28.29 8.79 9.11
C ILE A 443 29.71 9.38 9.08
N PRO A 444 29.99 10.36 8.23
CA PRO A 444 31.30 11.00 8.20
C PRO A 444 31.58 11.78 9.49
N LEU A 445 32.81 11.69 9.98
CA LEU A 445 33.30 12.44 11.14
C LEU A 445 34.30 13.52 10.74
N ALA A 446 35.22 13.23 9.81
CA ALA A 446 36.22 14.17 9.33
C ALA A 446 36.66 13.83 7.90
N PHE A 447 37.03 14.84 7.12
CA PHE A 447 37.50 14.71 5.74
C PHE A 447 38.84 15.42 5.55
N ASP A 448 39.60 14.97 4.56
CA ASP A 448 40.89 15.57 4.16
C ASP A 448 41.86 15.83 5.31
N HIS A 449 41.77 15.00 6.33
CA HIS A 449 42.52 15.17 7.55
C HIS A 449 44.00 14.83 7.30
N PRO A 450 44.96 15.61 7.84
CA PRO A 450 46.37 15.25 7.72
C PRO A 450 46.65 13.86 8.29
N VAL A 451 47.39 13.03 7.54
CA VAL A 451 47.81 11.68 7.97
C VAL A 451 48.66 11.68 9.24
N SER A 452 49.32 12.80 9.56
CA SER A 452 50.21 12.98 10.70
C SER A 452 49.52 13.47 12.00
N SER A 453 48.19 13.57 12.02
CA SER A 453 47.44 14.15 13.15
C SER A 453 46.40 13.16 13.70
N SER A 454 45.73 13.54 14.79
CA SER A 454 44.52 12.90 15.33
C SER A 454 43.30 13.80 15.13
N PHE A 455 42.10 13.24 15.25
CA PHE A 455 40.83 13.97 15.15
C PHE A 455 40.01 13.86 16.45
N ASN A 456 39.47 14.95 16.98
CA ASN A 456 38.62 14.89 18.18
C ASN A 456 37.15 14.67 17.79
N TRP A 457 36.63 13.48 18.10
CA TRP A 457 35.24 13.12 17.91
C TRP A 457 34.38 13.64 19.06
N ASN A 458 33.51 14.61 18.79
CA ASN A 458 32.49 15.04 19.73
C ASN A 458 31.31 14.05 19.73
N THR A 459 31.33 13.12 20.68
CA THR A 459 30.30 12.07 20.81
C THR A 459 28.99 12.57 21.40
N LEU A 460 28.91 13.82 21.88
CA LEU A 460 27.66 14.41 22.39
C LEU A 460 26.59 14.59 21.30
N ASN A 461 26.99 14.58 20.02
CA ASN A 461 26.09 14.73 18.88
C ASN A 461 25.60 13.38 18.33
N PHE A 462 25.93 12.27 18.99
CA PHE A 462 25.66 10.90 18.52
C PHE A 462 24.77 10.17 19.52
N ARG A 463 24.10 9.09 19.07
CA ARG A 463 23.15 8.36 19.89
C ARG A 463 23.86 7.59 21.01
N ASP A 464 23.43 7.80 22.24
CA ASP A 464 23.87 7.02 23.39
C ASP A 464 23.29 5.60 23.37
N GLY A 465 23.96 4.65 24.03
CA GLY A 465 23.56 3.23 24.09
C GLY A 465 23.75 2.45 22.78
N VAL A 466 23.97 3.15 21.67
CA VAL A 466 24.14 2.56 20.35
C VAL A 466 25.59 2.12 20.12
N ASN A 467 25.73 0.97 19.47
CA ASN A 467 27.02 0.41 19.09
C ASN A 467 27.47 0.91 17.72
N TYR A 468 28.57 1.64 17.69
CA TYR A 468 29.23 2.13 16.49
C TYR A 468 30.43 1.26 16.08
N VAL A 469 30.72 1.22 14.79
CA VAL A 469 32.01 0.80 14.22
C VAL A 469 32.67 2.05 13.67
N LEU A 470 33.94 2.27 13.97
CA LEU A 470 34.71 3.40 13.44
C LEU A 470 35.57 2.94 12.27
N ARG A 471 35.78 3.79 11.26
CA ARG A 471 36.69 3.55 10.14
C ARG A 471 37.52 4.78 9.86
N VAL A 472 38.81 4.55 9.61
CA VAL A 472 39.75 5.53 9.05
C VAL A 472 40.20 5.05 7.69
N VAL A 473 40.22 5.95 6.71
CA VAL A 473 40.58 5.67 5.32
C VAL A 473 41.66 6.65 4.92
N ALA A 474 42.86 6.18 4.61
CA ALA A 474 43.88 6.99 3.96
C ALA A 474 43.77 6.87 2.44
N TYR A 475 43.80 7.99 1.73
CA TYR A 475 43.59 8.03 0.29
C TYR A 475 44.28 9.24 -0.35
N ASN A 476 44.39 9.25 -1.68
CA ASN A 476 44.75 10.46 -2.43
C ASN A 476 43.46 11.19 -2.89
N PRO A 477 43.25 12.45 -2.50
CA PRO A 477 42.11 13.25 -2.98
C PRO A 477 42.03 13.37 -4.50
N LEU A 478 43.18 13.36 -5.19
CA LEU A 478 43.28 13.44 -6.65
C LEU A 478 43.16 12.07 -7.34
N ASN A 479 43.29 10.97 -6.59
CA ASN A 479 43.13 9.61 -7.10
C ASN A 479 42.58 8.67 -6.02
N PRO A 480 41.26 8.70 -5.74
CA PRO A 480 40.67 7.94 -4.63
C PRO A 480 40.61 6.42 -4.86
N LYS A 481 41.14 5.91 -5.99
CA LYS A 481 41.31 4.47 -6.23
C LYS A 481 42.40 3.84 -5.38
N GLU A 482 43.41 4.62 -5.01
CA GLU A 482 44.49 4.14 -4.16
C GLU A 482 44.22 4.61 -2.73
N TYR A 483 43.78 3.65 -1.93
CA TYR A 483 43.40 3.90 -0.55
C TYR A 483 43.83 2.72 0.31
N TYR A 484 43.86 2.95 1.61
CA TYR A 484 43.93 1.91 2.61
C TYR A 484 42.97 2.30 3.71
N TYR A 485 42.27 1.35 4.32
CA TYR A 485 41.42 1.65 5.45
C TYR A 485 41.65 0.66 6.57
N ASP A 486 41.28 1.10 7.76
CA ASP A 486 41.22 0.25 8.94
C ASP A 486 39.97 0.57 9.75
N ASN A 487 39.42 -0.45 10.41
CA ASN A 487 38.20 -0.37 11.20
C ASN A 487 38.49 -0.57 12.68
N SER A 488 37.56 -0.17 13.54
CA SER A 488 37.59 -0.57 14.94
C SER A 488 37.43 -2.09 15.05
N ASP A 489 38.31 -2.73 15.82
CA ASP A 489 38.33 -4.18 16.03
C ASP A 489 37.01 -4.71 16.61
N GLN A 490 36.34 -3.89 17.43
CA GLN A 490 35.05 -4.20 18.03
C GLN A 490 34.12 -2.98 17.99
N ARG A 491 32.91 -3.17 18.54
CA ARG A 491 31.91 -2.10 18.67
C ARG A 491 32.33 -1.12 19.76
N ILE A 492 32.06 0.15 19.49
CA ILE A 492 32.25 1.28 20.37
C ILE A 492 30.86 1.74 20.81
N THR A 493 30.57 1.70 22.10
CA THR A 493 29.30 2.18 22.66
C THR A 493 29.49 3.64 23.09
N ILE A 494 28.65 4.54 22.60
CA ILE A 494 28.63 5.91 23.13
C ILE A 494 27.71 5.92 24.35
N ASN A 495 28.16 6.50 25.46
CA ASN A 495 27.36 6.62 26.70
C ASN A 495 27.67 7.95 27.38
N ASN A 496 26.97 9.01 27.00
CA ASN A 496 27.04 10.30 27.67
C ASN A 496 26.11 10.29 28.91
N PRO A 497 26.62 10.17 30.15
CA PRO A 497 25.77 10.11 31.33
C PRO A 497 25.00 11.44 31.48
N THR A 498 23.66 11.36 31.57
CA THR A 498 22.61 12.41 31.67
C THR A 498 21.70 12.61 30.46
N ASN A 499 21.87 11.92 29.32
CA ASN A 499 21.09 12.21 28.10
C ASN A 499 20.69 10.99 27.25
N ALA A 500 20.68 9.78 27.81
CA ALA A 500 20.33 8.58 27.05
C ALA A 500 18.82 8.50 26.81
N GLN A 501 18.38 8.82 25.60
CA GLN A 501 16.99 8.66 25.22
C GLN A 501 16.61 7.16 25.20
N PRO A 502 15.53 6.72 25.87
CA PRO A 502 15.15 5.30 25.94
C PRO A 502 14.98 4.67 24.55
N GLU A 503 15.52 3.48 24.30
CA GLU A 503 15.20 2.75 23.07
C GLU A 503 13.80 2.15 23.17
N LEU A 504 13.00 2.27 22.11
CA LEU A 504 11.64 1.75 22.06
C LEU A 504 11.37 1.14 20.67
N GLU A 505 10.76 -0.03 20.64
CA GLU A 505 10.29 -0.69 19.43
C GLU A 505 8.89 -1.25 19.67
N LEU A 506 7.95 -0.91 18.80
CA LEU A 506 6.59 -1.44 18.84
C LEU A 506 6.49 -2.70 17.98
N LYS A 507 5.91 -3.77 18.55
CA LYS A 507 5.80 -5.10 17.94
C LYS A 507 4.33 -5.50 17.86
N ILE A 508 3.65 -5.06 16.81
CA ILE A 508 2.23 -5.38 16.61
C ILE A 508 2.02 -6.08 15.26
N ALA A 509 1.23 -7.14 15.27
CA ALA A 509 1.01 -7.99 14.10
C ALA A 509 -0.11 -7.50 13.17
N PHE A 510 -0.72 -6.36 13.48
CA PHE A 510 -1.93 -5.86 12.81
C PHE A 510 -1.77 -4.47 12.17
N GLU A 511 -0.54 -3.97 12.04
CA GLU A 511 -0.26 -2.80 11.20
C GLU A 511 -0.68 -3.05 9.74
N ASP A 512 -1.13 -1.99 9.07
CA ASP A 512 -1.63 -2.02 7.69
C ASP A 512 -2.76 -3.04 7.47
N SER A 513 -3.46 -3.42 8.56
CA SER A 513 -4.50 -4.45 8.56
C SER A 513 -5.77 -3.96 9.23
N ILE A 514 -6.87 -4.69 9.02
CA ILE A 514 -8.12 -4.46 9.73
C ILE A 514 -8.25 -5.50 10.84
N VAL A 515 -8.23 -5.05 12.09
CA VAL A 515 -8.47 -5.87 13.27
C VAL A 515 -9.96 -6.05 13.46
N ARG A 516 -10.39 -7.31 13.62
CA ARG A 516 -11.81 -7.68 13.78
C ARG A 516 -12.13 -8.42 15.08
N ILE A 517 -11.10 -8.74 15.87
CA ILE A 517 -11.19 -9.55 17.08
C ILE A 517 -10.58 -8.75 18.23
N SER A 518 -11.32 -8.62 19.33
CA SER A 518 -10.90 -7.98 20.58
C SER A 518 -10.85 -9.04 21.70
N PRO A 519 -9.85 -9.01 22.61
CA PRO A 519 -8.76 -8.04 22.69
C PRO A 519 -7.63 -8.31 21.68
N ILE A 520 -6.79 -7.30 21.45
CA ILE A 520 -5.50 -7.44 20.73
C ILE A 520 -4.33 -7.19 21.67
N ASN A 521 -3.21 -7.85 21.40
CA ASN A 521 -1.97 -7.62 22.16
C ASN A 521 -1.14 -6.53 21.48
N ILE A 522 -0.72 -5.56 22.27
CA ILE A 522 0.23 -4.52 21.92
C ILE A 522 1.54 -4.91 22.59
N ASP A 523 2.49 -5.46 21.84
CA ASP A 523 3.80 -5.86 22.35
C ASP A 523 4.85 -4.80 22.03
N TRP A 524 5.87 -4.65 22.85
CA TRP A 524 6.98 -3.72 22.62
C TRP A 524 8.28 -4.23 23.25
N THR A 525 9.40 -3.66 22.83
CA THR A 525 10.66 -3.69 23.61
C THR A 525 11.03 -2.28 23.97
N ALA A 526 11.36 -2.04 25.23
CA ALA A 526 11.88 -0.77 25.71
C ALA A 526 13.18 -1.02 26.46
N GLU A 527 14.28 -0.40 26.05
CA GLU A 527 15.58 -0.53 26.70
C GLU A 527 16.10 0.85 27.08
N ASP A 528 16.97 0.89 28.07
CA ASP A 528 17.57 2.13 28.53
C ASP A 528 19.04 1.88 28.88
N ALA A 529 19.94 2.74 28.41
CA ALA A 529 21.38 2.49 28.46
C ALA A 529 21.94 2.54 29.89
N ASP A 530 21.28 3.29 30.76
CA ASP A 530 21.56 3.44 32.20
C ASP A 530 20.69 2.53 33.08
N ASN A 531 19.90 1.63 32.48
CA ASN A 531 19.04 0.67 33.16
C ASN A 531 18.04 1.33 34.15
N THR A 532 17.52 2.52 33.82
CA THR A 532 16.47 3.14 34.62
C THR A 532 15.12 2.49 34.34
N ASN A 533 14.17 2.65 35.27
CA ASN A 533 12.79 2.23 35.04
C ASN A 533 12.08 3.26 34.17
N LEU A 534 11.47 2.80 33.08
CA LEU A 534 10.81 3.65 32.11
C LEU A 534 9.31 3.77 32.42
N ASN A 535 8.74 4.96 32.27
CA ASN A 535 7.30 5.15 32.19
C ASN A 535 6.84 4.89 30.75
N ILE A 536 6.10 3.79 30.55
CA ILE A 536 5.49 3.45 29.26
C ILE A 536 4.08 3.99 29.22
N LYS A 537 3.72 4.70 28.14
CA LYS A 537 2.36 5.17 27.85
C LYS A 537 1.93 4.68 26.48
N ILE A 538 0.71 4.14 26.37
CA ILE A 538 0.11 3.70 25.11
C ILE A 538 -1.20 4.45 24.91
N GLU A 539 -1.36 5.05 23.74
CA GLU A 539 -2.50 5.89 23.36
C GLU A 539 -2.95 5.54 21.93
N PHE A 540 -4.16 5.94 21.55
CA PHE A 540 -4.60 5.87 20.15
C PHE A 540 -5.21 7.18 19.66
N SER A 541 -5.22 7.35 18.34
CA SER A 541 -5.83 8.49 17.63
C SER A 541 -6.32 8.05 16.24
N THR A 542 -7.24 8.83 15.65
CA THR A 542 -7.71 8.65 14.26
C THR A 542 -6.81 9.33 13.22
N THR A 543 -5.85 10.15 13.67
CA THR A 543 -4.79 10.73 12.83
C THR A 543 -3.44 10.61 13.55
N PRO A 544 -2.30 10.62 12.83
CA PRO A 544 -1.00 10.38 13.46
C PRO A 544 -0.62 11.41 14.55
N GLN A 545 -1.17 12.64 14.48
CA GLN A 545 -0.97 13.72 15.45
C GLN A 545 -2.28 14.21 16.11
N GLY A 546 -3.37 13.44 15.97
CA GLY A 546 -4.69 13.82 16.46
C GLY A 546 -4.83 13.73 17.98
N PRO A 547 -6.01 14.09 18.52
CA PRO A 547 -6.28 14.00 19.95
C PRO A 547 -6.06 12.57 20.45
N LEU A 548 -5.14 12.42 21.41
CA LEU A 548 -4.72 11.14 21.96
C LEU A 548 -5.68 10.66 23.04
N THR A 549 -6.12 9.42 22.93
CA THR A 549 -6.89 8.73 23.97
C THR A 549 -6.01 7.69 24.66
N LEU A 550 -5.88 7.79 25.98
CA LEU A 550 -5.06 6.88 26.79
C LEU A 550 -5.64 5.46 26.79
N ILE A 551 -4.78 4.48 26.49
CA ILE A 551 -5.06 3.05 26.61
C ILE A 551 -4.43 2.51 27.90
N HIS A 552 -3.14 2.78 28.11
CA HIS A 552 -2.36 2.19 29.20
C HIS A 552 -1.21 3.11 29.65
N SER A 553 -0.86 3.08 30.93
CA SER A 553 0.35 3.72 31.46
C SER A 553 0.91 2.93 32.65
N SER A 554 2.22 2.67 32.67
CA SER A 554 2.88 1.93 33.76
C SER A 554 4.38 2.20 33.83
N ASN A 555 4.95 2.08 35.02
CA ASN A 555 6.41 1.95 35.19
C ASN A 555 6.85 0.54 34.78
N TYR A 556 7.93 0.47 34.02
CA TYR A 556 8.34 -0.71 33.28
C TYR A 556 9.88 -0.85 33.33
N PRO A 557 10.41 -1.97 33.85
CA PRO A 557 11.85 -2.26 33.78
C PRO A 557 12.26 -2.60 32.34
N SER A 558 13.48 -2.26 31.94
CA SER A 558 13.98 -2.51 30.57
C SER A 558 13.74 -3.96 30.10
N GLY A 559 13.32 -4.14 28.85
CA GLY A 559 13.04 -5.43 28.19
C GLY A 559 11.73 -5.50 27.39
N LEU A 560 11.16 -6.71 27.30
CA LEU A 560 9.94 -7.05 26.52
C LEU A 560 8.62 -6.80 27.27
N GLY A 561 7.81 -5.85 26.80
CA GLY A 561 6.51 -5.52 27.37
C GLY A 561 5.33 -5.95 26.49
N SER A 562 4.16 -6.13 27.11
CA SER A 562 2.91 -6.49 26.43
C SER A 562 1.70 -5.94 27.17
N TYR A 563 0.70 -5.47 26.42
CA TYR A 563 -0.59 -5.04 26.95
C TYR A 563 -1.74 -5.57 26.09
N SER A 564 -2.72 -6.22 26.72
CA SER A 564 -3.92 -6.71 26.03
C SER A 564 -5.01 -5.64 26.00
N TRP A 565 -5.16 -4.98 24.84
CA TRP A 565 -6.11 -3.91 24.64
C TRP A 565 -7.49 -4.42 24.23
N ASN A 566 -8.48 -4.18 25.08
CA ASN A 566 -9.88 -4.39 24.77
C ASN A 566 -10.48 -3.13 24.12
N PHE A 567 -10.64 -3.15 22.80
CA PHE A 567 -11.19 -2.03 22.03
C PHE A 567 -12.72 -2.10 21.86
N ASN A 568 -13.44 -2.87 22.68
CA ASN A 568 -14.91 -2.99 22.61
C ASN A 568 -15.68 -1.70 22.94
N ASN A 569 -15.01 -0.60 23.28
CA ASN A 569 -15.64 0.73 23.42
C ASN A 569 -15.13 1.76 22.38
N VAL A 570 -14.27 1.34 21.44
CA VAL A 570 -13.71 2.20 20.38
C VAL A 570 -14.58 2.11 19.11
N PRO A 571 -14.96 3.23 18.45
CA PRO A 571 -15.77 3.21 17.24
C PRO A 571 -15.13 2.38 16.11
N SER A 572 -15.95 1.75 15.26
CA SER A 572 -15.40 1.12 14.04
C SER A 572 -14.96 2.20 13.05
N GLY A 573 -13.80 2.02 12.43
CA GLY A 573 -13.24 3.01 11.53
C GLY A 573 -11.81 2.68 11.10
N SER A 574 -11.33 3.45 10.14
CA SER A 574 -9.94 3.46 9.66
C SER A 574 -9.68 4.86 9.08
N PRO A 575 -8.51 5.46 9.30
CA PRO A 575 -7.36 4.91 10.01
C PRO A 575 -7.41 5.13 11.53
N TYR A 576 -6.84 4.19 12.28
CA TYR A 576 -6.38 4.36 13.66
C TYR A 576 -4.87 4.24 13.71
N TYR A 577 -4.27 4.92 14.69
CA TYR A 577 -2.84 4.90 14.99
C TYR A 577 -2.67 4.64 16.48
N LEU A 578 -1.69 3.81 16.84
CA LEU A 578 -1.21 3.66 18.20
C LEU A 578 -0.02 4.58 18.39
N ARG A 579 0.03 5.28 19.52
CA ARG A 579 1.20 6.01 19.98
C ARG A 579 1.70 5.33 21.23
N ILE A 580 2.97 4.93 21.25
CA ILE A 580 3.65 4.43 22.45
C ILE A 580 4.79 5.38 22.81
N SER A 581 4.94 5.71 24.09
CA SER A 581 6.07 6.47 24.59
C SER A 581 6.76 5.79 25.76
N ALA A 582 8.08 5.93 25.85
CA ALA A 582 8.91 5.52 26.96
C ALA A 582 9.65 6.74 27.52
N SER A 583 9.57 6.97 28.83
CA SER A 583 10.16 8.14 29.51
C SER A 583 10.96 7.71 30.73
N ASP A 584 12.17 8.20 30.90
CA ASP A 584 12.98 8.04 32.12
C ASP A 584 12.72 9.15 33.17
N GLY A 585 11.85 10.12 32.82
CA GLY A 585 11.55 11.31 33.62
C GLY A 585 12.35 12.57 33.24
N ALA A 586 13.33 12.44 32.33
CA ALA A 586 14.08 13.55 31.75
C ALA A 586 13.87 13.64 30.22
N LEU A 587 13.88 12.50 29.52
CA LEU A 587 13.74 12.36 28.07
C LEU A 587 12.66 11.34 27.71
N ASP A 588 12.00 11.59 26.57
CA ASP A 588 10.91 10.75 26.07
C ASP A 588 11.24 10.20 24.68
N THR A 589 11.04 8.91 24.46
CA THR A 589 10.97 8.30 23.13
C THR A 589 9.54 8.03 22.77
N VAL A 590 9.13 8.42 21.56
CA VAL A 590 7.75 8.27 21.09
C VAL A 590 7.77 7.58 19.73
N LEU A 591 6.95 6.55 19.58
CA LEU A 591 6.66 5.91 18.30
C LEU A 591 5.17 6.01 18.00
N VAL A 592 4.86 6.17 16.71
CA VAL A 592 3.50 6.06 16.19
C VAL A 592 3.48 4.87 15.22
N SER A 593 2.53 3.95 15.42
CA SER A 593 2.34 2.80 14.53
C SER A 593 1.96 3.25 13.13
N LYS A 594 2.04 2.33 12.17
CA LYS A 594 1.29 2.53 10.92
C LYS A 594 -0.22 2.54 11.16
N ALA A 595 -0.95 3.00 10.16
CA ALA A 595 -2.40 2.98 10.19
C ALA A 595 -2.92 1.53 10.27
N PHE A 596 -3.99 1.33 11.03
CA PHE A 596 -4.76 0.09 11.02
C PHE A 596 -6.25 0.41 11.13
N GLY A 597 -7.09 -0.53 10.72
CA GLY A 597 -8.54 -0.42 10.88
C GLY A 597 -9.00 -1.18 12.11
N LEU A 598 -9.98 -0.65 12.83
CA LEU A 598 -10.76 -1.39 13.81
C LEU A 598 -12.16 -1.58 13.22
N LEU A 599 -12.51 -2.81 12.84
CA LEU A 599 -13.88 -3.13 12.39
C LEU A 599 -14.47 -4.17 13.31
N ARG A 600 -15.57 -3.83 13.98
CA ARG A 600 -16.30 -4.81 14.81
C ARG A 600 -16.99 -5.84 13.93
N TYR A 601 -17.19 -7.04 14.47
CA TYR A 601 -17.69 -8.21 13.76
C TYR A 601 -18.91 -7.91 12.88
N GLU A 602 -18.77 -8.18 11.57
CA GLU A 602 -19.90 -8.60 10.75
C GLU A 602 -20.20 -10.07 11.11
N GLY A 603 -21.30 -10.29 11.81
CA GLY A 603 -21.81 -11.63 12.12
C GLY A 603 -23.04 -11.96 11.27
N TYR A 604 -23.46 -13.21 11.26
CA TYR A 604 -24.78 -13.57 10.77
C TYR A 604 -25.46 -14.50 11.77
N TYR A 605 -26.78 -14.39 11.87
CA TYR A 605 -27.58 -15.42 12.50
C TYR A 605 -27.89 -16.51 11.48
N PRO A 606 -27.89 -17.80 11.89
CA PRO A 606 -28.33 -18.88 11.02
C PRO A 606 -29.80 -18.70 10.67
N GLN A 607 -30.22 -19.20 9.50
CA GLN A 607 -31.63 -19.13 9.06
C GLN A 607 -32.60 -19.76 10.08
N SER A 608 -32.13 -20.70 10.91
CA SER A 608 -32.90 -21.31 12.00
C SER A 608 -33.36 -20.34 13.09
N ILE A 609 -32.87 -19.09 13.12
CA ILE A 609 -33.39 -18.07 14.03
C ILE A 609 -34.80 -17.59 13.65
N PHE A 610 -35.16 -17.74 12.37
CA PHE A 610 -36.47 -17.34 11.88
C PHE A 610 -37.48 -18.46 12.16
N GLN A 611 -38.50 -18.13 12.93
CA GLN A 611 -39.69 -18.94 13.09
C GLN A 611 -40.71 -18.56 12.01
N HIS A 612 -41.16 -19.53 11.23
CA HIS A 612 -42.29 -19.34 10.30
C HIS A 612 -43.60 -19.41 11.08
N VAL A 613 -44.33 -18.29 11.15
CA VAL A 613 -45.53 -18.13 11.99
C VAL A 613 -46.80 -18.47 11.22
N SER A 614 -46.89 -18.02 9.97
CA SER A 614 -48.02 -18.30 9.09
C SER A 614 -47.60 -18.24 7.62
N GLY A 615 -48.43 -18.82 6.75
CA GLY A 615 -48.15 -18.95 5.32
C GLY A 615 -47.39 -20.22 4.99
N THR A 616 -46.91 -20.33 3.75
CA THR A 616 -46.25 -21.55 3.25
C THR A 616 -44.96 -21.25 2.50
N ALA A 617 -44.54 -19.99 2.40
CA ALA A 617 -43.36 -19.61 1.65
C ALA A 617 -42.08 -20.25 2.20
N THR A 618 -41.14 -20.52 1.29
CA THR A 618 -39.82 -21.08 1.60
C THR A 618 -38.70 -20.13 1.17
N PRO A 619 -38.66 -18.88 1.67
CA PRO A 619 -37.62 -17.94 1.29
C PRO A 619 -36.28 -18.28 1.94
N ASN A 620 -35.21 -17.73 1.38
CA ASN A 620 -33.91 -17.66 2.03
C ASN A 620 -33.84 -16.36 2.84
N LEU A 621 -33.80 -16.48 4.18
CA LEU A 621 -33.69 -15.34 5.09
C LEU A 621 -32.30 -15.32 5.73
N ASN A 622 -31.59 -14.20 5.61
CA ASN A 622 -30.27 -14.02 6.20
C ASN A 622 -30.24 -12.72 7.02
N LEU A 623 -29.98 -12.86 8.32
CA LEU A 623 -29.86 -11.72 9.22
C LEU A 623 -28.39 -11.46 9.51
N ARG A 624 -27.90 -10.31 9.04
CA ARG A 624 -26.54 -9.84 9.29
C ARG A 624 -26.51 -8.92 10.49
N VAL A 625 -25.43 -9.03 11.25
CA VAL A 625 -25.10 -8.12 12.35
C VAL A 625 -24.14 -7.09 11.79
N ILE A 626 -24.53 -5.83 11.85
CA ILE A 626 -23.73 -4.68 11.43
C ILE A 626 -23.15 -3.94 12.64
N ASP A 627 -23.79 -4.04 13.81
CA ASP A 627 -23.29 -3.54 15.08
C ASP A 627 -23.87 -4.37 16.24
N SER A 628 -23.02 -5.17 16.88
CA SER A 628 -23.45 -6.05 17.96
C SER A 628 -23.82 -5.33 19.26
N LEU A 629 -23.37 -4.09 19.48
CA LEU A 629 -23.72 -3.31 20.67
C LEU A 629 -25.16 -2.77 20.62
N ASN A 630 -25.69 -2.59 19.41
CA ASN A 630 -27.04 -2.11 19.18
C ASN A 630 -28.10 -3.23 19.15
N ILE A 631 -27.69 -4.49 19.33
CA ILE A 631 -28.62 -5.62 19.42
C ILE A 631 -29.39 -5.55 20.74
N THR A 632 -30.66 -5.20 20.63
CA THR A 632 -31.54 -4.92 21.78
C THR A 632 -32.16 -6.16 22.42
N GLY A 633 -32.05 -7.35 21.81
CA GLY A 633 -32.74 -8.55 22.28
C GLY A 633 -34.25 -8.58 22.01
N ASN A 634 -34.79 -7.60 21.26
CA ASN A 634 -36.20 -7.52 20.93
C ASN A 634 -36.63 -8.60 19.92
N THR A 635 -37.91 -8.96 19.93
CA THR A 635 -38.53 -9.83 18.92
C THR A 635 -39.07 -8.99 17.76
N TYR A 636 -38.77 -9.40 16.54
CA TYR A 636 -39.24 -8.74 15.32
C TYR A 636 -40.14 -9.66 14.50
N GLU A 637 -41.16 -9.09 13.87
CA GLU A 637 -42.05 -9.75 12.93
C GLU A 637 -41.87 -9.18 11.52
N LEU A 638 -41.66 -10.06 10.55
CA LEU A 638 -41.67 -9.77 9.13
C LEU A 638 -43.08 -10.05 8.59
N THR A 639 -43.64 -9.08 7.90
CA THR A 639 -44.88 -9.24 7.12
C THR A 639 -44.66 -8.72 5.70
N PHE A 640 -45.39 -9.28 4.74
CA PHE A 640 -45.21 -8.95 3.32
C PHE A 640 -46.48 -8.39 2.69
N ASP A 641 -46.30 -7.33 1.89
CA ASP A 641 -47.34 -6.81 1.02
C ASP A 641 -47.03 -7.26 -0.41
N VAL A 642 -47.84 -8.18 -0.94
CA VAL A 642 -47.71 -8.69 -2.31
C VAL A 642 -48.76 -8.03 -3.18
N LEU A 643 -48.33 -7.10 -4.03
CA LEU A 643 -49.21 -6.43 -5.00
C LEU A 643 -49.38 -7.28 -6.26
N ASN A 644 -48.27 -7.88 -6.71
CA ASN A 644 -48.20 -8.84 -7.82
C ASN A 644 -46.87 -9.63 -7.72
N ASP A 645 -46.67 -10.62 -8.59
CA ASP A 645 -45.50 -11.51 -8.56
C ASP A 645 -44.16 -10.77 -8.69
N SER A 646 -44.12 -9.60 -9.33
CA SER A 646 -42.90 -8.79 -9.51
C SER A 646 -42.74 -7.66 -8.49
N THR A 647 -43.75 -7.39 -7.66
CA THR A 647 -43.77 -6.26 -6.72
C THR A 647 -44.20 -6.73 -5.34
N LYS A 648 -43.21 -7.03 -4.50
CA LYS A 648 -43.39 -7.44 -3.11
C LYS A 648 -42.66 -6.48 -2.19
N LYS A 649 -43.24 -6.19 -1.03
CA LYS A 649 -42.61 -5.36 0.00
C LYS A 649 -42.51 -6.11 1.32
N VAL A 650 -41.50 -5.78 2.13
CA VAL A 650 -41.34 -6.27 3.49
C VAL A 650 -41.51 -5.14 4.50
N ASN A 651 -42.21 -5.46 5.58
CA ASN A 651 -42.31 -4.64 6.77
C ASN A 651 -41.70 -5.41 7.94
N VAL A 652 -40.95 -4.72 8.79
CA VAL A 652 -40.35 -5.30 10.01
C VAL A 652 -40.87 -4.53 11.20
N LYS A 653 -41.65 -5.20 12.05
CA LYS A 653 -42.23 -4.65 13.27
C LYS A 653 -41.48 -5.16 14.48
N ASN A 654 -41.01 -4.26 15.33
CA ASN A 654 -40.52 -4.61 16.66
C ASN A 654 -41.75 -4.90 17.55
N LEU A 655 -41.91 -6.15 17.99
CA LEU A 655 -43.07 -6.59 18.77
C LEU A 655 -43.01 -6.09 20.21
N ASN A 656 -41.83 -5.80 20.76
CA ASN A 656 -41.67 -5.26 22.10
C ASN A 656 -42.13 -3.81 22.17
N SER A 657 -41.79 -2.97 21.18
CA SER A 657 -42.20 -1.55 21.14
C SER A 657 -43.53 -1.33 20.41
N GLY A 658 -43.93 -2.26 19.55
CA GLY A 658 -45.09 -2.14 18.67
C GLY A 658 -44.85 -1.28 17.42
N LEU A 659 -43.64 -0.75 17.21
CA LEU A 659 -43.30 0.16 16.11
C LEU A 659 -42.68 -0.60 14.91
N PHE A 660 -42.90 -0.07 13.70
CA PHE A 660 -42.19 -0.53 12.51
C PHE A 660 -40.79 0.08 12.47
N VAL A 661 -39.77 -0.78 12.43
CA VAL A 661 -38.37 -0.38 12.21
C VAL A 661 -38.02 -0.34 10.72
N ILE A 662 -38.76 -1.10 9.91
CA ILE A 662 -38.78 -1.00 8.44
C ILE A 662 -40.24 -1.03 7.99
N SER A 663 -40.62 -0.12 7.10
CA SER A 663 -41.95 -0.11 6.47
C SER A 663 -41.80 0.08 4.96
N ASP A 664 -42.73 -0.52 4.20
CA ASP A 664 -42.89 -0.37 2.75
C ASP A 664 -41.62 -0.67 1.91
N ASN A 665 -40.70 -1.48 2.41
CA ASN A 665 -39.41 -1.69 1.76
C ASN A 665 -39.53 -2.69 0.60
N LEU A 666 -39.16 -2.28 -0.62
CA LEU A 666 -39.27 -3.11 -1.82
C LEU A 666 -38.31 -4.31 -1.76
N LEU A 667 -38.83 -5.50 -2.02
CA LEU A 667 -38.04 -6.72 -2.14
C LEU A 667 -37.43 -6.81 -3.54
N ILE A 668 -36.13 -6.53 -3.63
CA ILE A 668 -35.34 -6.68 -4.86
C ILE A 668 -34.38 -7.87 -4.67
N PRO A 669 -34.34 -8.85 -5.58
CA PRO A 669 -33.41 -9.98 -5.49
C PRO A 669 -31.96 -9.52 -5.29
N GLY A 670 -31.30 -10.01 -4.24
CA GLY A 670 -29.91 -9.68 -3.90
C GLY A 670 -29.71 -8.39 -3.09
N TYR A 671 -30.77 -7.63 -2.81
CA TYR A 671 -30.69 -6.40 -2.00
C TYR A 671 -31.06 -6.65 -0.54
N SER A 672 -30.47 -5.85 0.35
CA SER A 672 -30.72 -5.92 1.79
C SER A 672 -31.49 -4.70 2.25
N THR A 673 -32.30 -4.89 3.29
CA THR A 673 -33.04 -3.83 3.97
C THR A 673 -32.10 -2.74 4.54
N PRO A 674 -32.60 -1.53 4.84
CA PRO A 674 -31.87 -0.58 5.66
C PRO A 674 -31.48 -1.17 7.04
N PRO A 675 -30.34 -0.75 7.61
CA PRO A 675 -29.97 -1.01 9.00
C PRO A 675 -31.09 -0.73 10.02
N PHE A 676 -31.27 -1.61 11.01
CA PHE A 676 -32.12 -1.37 12.19
C PHE A 676 -31.56 -2.11 13.40
N ASP A 677 -31.51 -1.49 14.57
CA ASP A 677 -31.10 -2.10 15.85
C ASP A 677 -29.84 -2.99 15.76
N GLY A 678 -28.82 -2.49 15.04
CA GLY A 678 -27.55 -3.20 14.84
C GLY A 678 -27.59 -4.37 13.84
N LEU A 679 -28.67 -4.50 13.08
CA LEU A 679 -28.97 -5.60 12.18
C LEU A 679 -29.27 -5.13 10.76
N LYS A 680 -29.14 -6.06 9.82
CA LYS A 680 -29.50 -5.87 8.42
C LYS A 680 -30.04 -7.17 7.83
N LEU A 681 -31.23 -7.12 7.26
CA LEU A 681 -31.92 -8.31 6.74
C LEU A 681 -31.77 -8.41 5.22
N LEU A 682 -31.38 -9.60 4.75
CA LEU A 682 -31.36 -10.00 3.34
C LEU A 682 -32.44 -11.07 3.13
N ILE A 683 -33.31 -10.84 2.16
CA ILE A 683 -34.44 -11.71 1.82
C ILE A 683 -34.31 -12.08 0.35
N GLU A 684 -34.23 -13.38 0.08
CA GLU A 684 -34.26 -13.92 -1.28
C GLU A 684 -35.52 -14.78 -1.41
N ASP A 685 -36.51 -14.24 -2.13
CA ASP A 685 -37.73 -14.96 -2.47
C ASP A 685 -37.42 -16.07 -3.49
N LYS A 686 -38.17 -17.17 -3.42
CA LYS A 686 -38.00 -18.32 -4.31
C LYS A 686 -39.15 -18.38 -5.29
N GLU A 687 -38.84 -18.39 -6.58
CA GLU A 687 -39.82 -18.72 -7.60
C GLU A 687 -40.31 -20.17 -7.45
N VAL A 688 -41.55 -20.42 -7.90
CA VAL A 688 -42.11 -21.78 -7.93
C VAL A 688 -41.22 -22.69 -8.79
N ASN A 689 -40.57 -23.66 -8.15
CA ASN A 689 -39.73 -24.66 -8.81
C ASN A 689 -39.53 -25.89 -7.93
N ILE A 690 -39.00 -26.99 -8.49
CA ILE A 690 -38.66 -28.18 -7.72
C ILE A 690 -37.49 -27.88 -6.77
N ASN A 691 -37.69 -28.19 -5.49
CA ASN A 691 -36.61 -28.32 -4.54
C ASN A 691 -35.97 -29.71 -4.71
N THR A 692 -34.88 -29.76 -5.47
CA THR A 692 -34.18 -31.01 -5.78
C THR A 692 -33.46 -31.64 -4.58
N GLN A 693 -33.22 -30.87 -3.50
CA GLN A 693 -32.58 -31.38 -2.29
C GLN A 693 -33.58 -32.12 -1.39
N ASP A 694 -34.83 -31.65 -1.37
CA ASP A 694 -35.90 -32.25 -0.57
C ASP A 694 -36.81 -33.19 -1.36
N SER A 695 -36.74 -33.15 -2.68
CA SER A 695 -37.37 -34.16 -3.53
C SER A 695 -36.50 -35.41 -3.58
N LYS A 696 -36.89 -36.45 -2.82
CA LYS A 696 -36.12 -37.69 -2.65
C LYS A 696 -37.00 -38.85 -2.19
N PHE A 697 -36.53 -40.06 -2.41
CA PHE A 697 -37.07 -41.25 -1.77
C PHE A 697 -36.74 -41.27 -0.27
N ASN A 698 -37.62 -41.87 0.53
CA ASN A 698 -37.31 -42.30 1.90
C ASN A 698 -36.18 -43.35 1.94
N SER A 699 -35.99 -44.11 0.85
CA SER A 699 -34.90 -45.06 0.66
C SER A 699 -33.78 -44.43 -0.20
N PRO A 700 -32.61 -44.07 0.40
CA PRO A 700 -31.58 -43.31 -0.31
C PRO A 700 -31.00 -44.00 -1.54
N ILE A 701 -31.01 -45.34 -1.60
CA ILE A 701 -30.52 -46.13 -2.74
C ILE A 701 -31.32 -45.88 -4.03
N LEU A 702 -32.56 -45.38 -3.90
CA LEU A 702 -33.45 -45.07 -5.02
C LEU A 702 -33.35 -43.62 -5.48
N ASN A 703 -32.56 -42.77 -4.83
CA ASN A 703 -32.49 -41.34 -5.18
C ASN A 703 -31.88 -41.08 -6.57
N SER A 704 -31.15 -42.04 -7.13
CA SER A 704 -30.60 -41.96 -8.49
C SER A 704 -31.54 -42.51 -9.57
N THR A 705 -32.69 -43.09 -9.20
CA THR A 705 -33.55 -43.82 -10.15
C THR A 705 -34.68 -42.98 -10.73
N PHE A 706 -34.74 -41.68 -10.43
CA PHE A 706 -35.77 -40.79 -10.96
C PHE A 706 -35.20 -39.44 -11.40
N LEU A 707 -35.90 -38.79 -12.33
CA LEU A 707 -35.64 -37.44 -12.75
C LEU A 707 -36.96 -36.67 -12.83
N ILE A 708 -37.00 -35.50 -12.21
CA ILE A 708 -38.13 -34.57 -12.35
C ILE A 708 -37.78 -33.56 -13.44
N LYS A 709 -38.67 -33.40 -14.42
CA LYS A 709 -38.50 -32.53 -15.57
C LYS A 709 -39.58 -31.46 -15.60
N TYR A 710 -39.16 -30.24 -15.94
CA TYR A 710 -40.01 -29.15 -16.41
C TYR A 710 -39.39 -28.51 -17.67
N PRO A 711 -40.18 -28.15 -18.71
CA PRO A 711 -41.60 -28.46 -18.86
C PRO A 711 -41.84 -29.97 -19.09
N PRO A 712 -43.02 -30.50 -18.74
CA PRO A 712 -43.41 -31.85 -19.11
C PRO A 712 -43.54 -31.97 -20.64
N ASN A 713 -43.31 -33.17 -21.18
CA ASN A 713 -43.45 -33.43 -22.61
C ASN A 713 -44.92 -33.41 -23.08
N TYR A 714 -45.86 -33.50 -22.15
CA TYR A 714 -47.29 -33.66 -22.43
C TYR A 714 -48.12 -32.65 -21.63
N GLY A 715 -49.16 -32.12 -22.27
CA GLY A 715 -50.06 -31.11 -21.69
C GLY A 715 -49.59 -29.67 -21.88
N GLN A 716 -50.23 -28.74 -21.17
CA GLN A 716 -49.90 -27.32 -21.14
C GLN A 716 -49.13 -27.01 -19.83
N PRO A 717 -47.81 -26.75 -19.89
CA PRO A 717 -46.96 -26.60 -18.71
C PRO A 717 -47.38 -25.43 -17.81
N GLN A 718 -47.61 -25.69 -16.53
CA GLN A 718 -47.86 -24.68 -15.50
C GLN A 718 -47.15 -25.08 -14.21
N LYS A 719 -46.19 -24.27 -13.76
CA LYS A 719 -45.59 -24.43 -12.44
C LYS A 719 -46.66 -24.22 -11.36
N THR A 720 -46.67 -25.08 -10.37
CA THR A 720 -47.56 -25.00 -9.21
C THR A 720 -46.74 -25.28 -7.94
N PRO A 721 -47.03 -24.59 -6.81
CA PRO A 721 -46.35 -24.81 -5.53
C PRO A 721 -46.87 -26.03 -4.76
N ASP A 722 -47.60 -26.93 -5.44
CA ASP A 722 -48.09 -28.17 -4.86
C ASP A 722 -46.92 -29.11 -4.54
N ASP A 723 -47.04 -29.87 -3.44
CA ASP A 723 -46.12 -30.94 -3.10
C ASP A 723 -46.83 -32.28 -3.28
N TRP A 724 -46.11 -33.29 -3.78
CA TRP A 724 -46.68 -34.60 -4.05
C TRP A 724 -45.89 -35.71 -3.37
N ILE A 725 -46.60 -36.79 -3.04
CA ILE A 725 -46.04 -37.98 -2.43
C ILE A 725 -46.45 -39.17 -3.30
N ILE A 726 -45.47 -39.89 -3.85
CA ILE A 726 -45.68 -41.12 -4.60
C ILE A 726 -45.32 -42.29 -3.69
N ILE A 727 -46.31 -43.08 -3.30
CA ILE A 727 -46.14 -44.22 -2.39
C ILE A 727 -46.24 -45.49 -3.24
N PHE A 728 -45.13 -46.21 -3.36
CA PHE A 728 -45.05 -47.47 -4.08
C PHE A 728 -45.52 -48.63 -3.21
N ASN A 729 -46.28 -49.53 -3.82
CA ASN A 729 -46.39 -50.91 -3.38
C ASN A 729 -45.22 -51.72 -3.98
N ASN A 730 -45.25 -53.04 -3.81
CA ASN A 730 -44.31 -53.90 -4.53
C ASN A 730 -44.69 -53.98 -6.03
N LEU A 731 -43.68 -53.99 -6.91
CA LEU A 731 -43.81 -54.20 -8.35
C LEU A 731 -44.14 -55.65 -8.75
N ASP A 732 -44.26 -56.57 -7.78
CA ASP A 732 -44.64 -57.98 -8.00
C ASP A 732 -45.88 -58.14 -8.88
N THR A 733 -45.83 -59.11 -9.80
CA THR A 733 -46.91 -59.44 -10.73
C THR A 733 -47.33 -60.90 -10.61
N LEU A 734 -48.62 -61.16 -10.83
CA LEU A 734 -49.13 -62.51 -11.11
C LEU A 734 -48.54 -63.07 -12.40
N VAL A 735 -48.64 -64.39 -12.59
CA VAL A 735 -48.18 -65.09 -13.81
C VAL A 735 -48.79 -64.52 -15.10
N ASN A 736 -49.96 -63.88 -15.02
CA ASN A 736 -50.62 -63.21 -16.14
C ASN A 736 -50.20 -61.74 -16.35
N GLY A 737 -49.15 -61.26 -15.66
CA GLY A 737 -48.56 -59.93 -15.83
C GLY A 737 -49.25 -58.78 -15.07
N LYS A 738 -50.41 -59.02 -14.46
CA LYS A 738 -51.11 -58.02 -13.61
C LYS A 738 -50.37 -57.83 -12.28
N TYR A 739 -50.33 -56.60 -11.78
CA TYR A 739 -49.76 -56.33 -10.45
C TYR A 739 -50.49 -57.11 -9.36
N LEU A 740 -49.72 -57.73 -8.46
CA LEU A 740 -50.24 -58.45 -7.30
C LEU A 740 -50.84 -57.48 -6.27
N TYR A 741 -50.27 -56.27 -6.18
CA TYR A 741 -50.67 -55.23 -5.23
C TYR A 741 -50.92 -53.89 -5.95
N PRO A 742 -52.00 -53.74 -6.74
CA PRO A 742 -52.31 -52.47 -7.39
C PRO A 742 -52.51 -51.36 -6.37
N GLY A 743 -51.88 -50.20 -6.60
CA GLY A 743 -51.94 -49.04 -5.72
C GLY A 743 -52.98 -48.01 -6.13
N ASP A 744 -53.15 -47.80 -7.44
CA ASP A 744 -54.10 -46.84 -7.98
C ASP A 744 -54.45 -47.16 -9.44
N THR A 745 -55.39 -46.42 -10.02
CA THR A 745 -55.74 -46.45 -11.44
C THR A 745 -55.92 -45.01 -11.95
N THR A 746 -55.32 -44.72 -13.10
CA THR A 746 -55.51 -43.48 -13.86
C THR A 746 -55.99 -43.80 -15.28
N LYS A 747 -56.26 -42.79 -16.10
CA LYS A 747 -56.67 -42.98 -17.51
C LYS A 747 -55.59 -42.52 -18.48
N ASP A 748 -55.40 -43.29 -19.56
CA ASP A 748 -54.64 -42.84 -20.72
C ASP A 748 -55.35 -41.63 -21.35
N PRO A 749 -54.71 -40.45 -21.42
CA PRO A 749 -55.31 -39.27 -22.04
C PRO A 749 -55.61 -39.43 -23.54
N LEU A 750 -54.97 -40.38 -24.23
CA LEU A 750 -55.14 -40.61 -25.66
C LEU A 750 -56.27 -41.58 -25.99
N THR A 751 -56.48 -42.61 -25.17
CA THR A 751 -57.45 -43.68 -25.45
C THR A 751 -58.57 -43.80 -24.43
N SER A 752 -58.49 -43.07 -23.32
CA SER A 752 -59.42 -43.17 -22.17
C SER A 752 -59.48 -44.55 -21.51
N SER A 753 -58.55 -45.45 -21.83
CA SER A 753 -58.39 -46.74 -21.15
C SER A 753 -57.92 -46.54 -19.70
N ASN A 754 -58.24 -47.49 -18.83
CA ASN A 754 -57.75 -47.49 -17.45
C ASN A 754 -56.32 -48.07 -17.42
N ILE A 755 -55.39 -47.38 -16.77
CA ILE A 755 -54.02 -47.82 -16.52
C ILE A 755 -53.86 -48.14 -15.03
N VAL A 756 -53.57 -49.39 -14.71
CA VAL A 756 -53.34 -49.85 -13.34
C VAL A 756 -51.91 -49.55 -12.91
N CYS A 757 -51.73 -48.88 -11.78
CA CYS A 757 -50.44 -48.43 -11.25
C CYS A 757 -50.08 -49.22 -9.97
N PRO A 758 -48.80 -49.55 -9.73
CA PRO A 758 -48.36 -50.19 -8.48
C PRO A 758 -48.08 -49.16 -7.37
N PHE A 759 -48.53 -47.92 -7.54
CA PHE A 759 -48.34 -46.83 -6.59
C PHE A 759 -49.61 -46.00 -6.50
N LYS A 760 -49.70 -45.18 -5.46
CA LYS A 760 -50.67 -44.09 -5.35
C LYS A 760 -49.94 -42.76 -5.24
N ILE A 761 -50.53 -41.71 -5.77
CA ILE A 761 -50.01 -40.35 -5.64
C ILE A 761 -50.99 -39.53 -4.81
N ILE A 762 -50.49 -38.84 -3.80
CA ILE A 762 -51.27 -37.94 -2.95
C ILE A 762 -50.65 -36.55 -2.91
N HIS A 763 -51.50 -35.55 -2.72
CA HIS A 763 -51.07 -34.18 -2.48
C HIS A 763 -50.67 -34.02 -1.00
N SER A 764 -49.44 -33.58 -0.73
CA SER A 764 -48.86 -33.55 0.62
C SER A 764 -49.65 -32.66 1.58
N GLY A 765 -50.18 -31.54 1.10
CA GLY A 765 -50.91 -30.58 1.95
C GLY A 765 -52.34 -31.01 2.31
N THR A 766 -53.03 -31.76 1.44
CA THR A 766 -54.44 -32.15 1.65
C THR A 766 -54.61 -33.62 1.97
N MET A 767 -53.56 -34.43 1.78
CA MET A 767 -53.56 -35.89 1.88
C MET A 767 -54.60 -36.58 0.97
N GLN A 768 -55.13 -35.85 -0.02
CA GLN A 768 -56.07 -36.38 -1.01
C GLN A 768 -55.32 -36.99 -2.20
N LYS A 769 -55.99 -37.88 -2.94
CA LYS A 769 -55.46 -38.42 -4.21
C LYS A 769 -55.09 -37.27 -5.15
N ALA A 770 -53.88 -37.34 -5.69
CA ALA A 770 -53.38 -36.37 -6.64
C ALA A 770 -53.98 -36.59 -8.03
N THR A 771 -54.11 -35.51 -8.81
CA THR A 771 -54.43 -35.61 -10.23
C THR A 771 -53.14 -35.83 -11.03
N TYR A 772 -53.06 -36.94 -11.78
CA TYR A 772 -51.90 -37.26 -12.61
C TYR A 772 -52.29 -38.09 -13.84
N LYS A 773 -51.44 -38.04 -14.86
CA LYS A 773 -51.61 -38.73 -16.15
C LYS A 773 -50.42 -39.61 -16.45
N ILE A 774 -50.69 -40.73 -17.11
CA ILE A 774 -49.69 -41.63 -17.68
C ILE A 774 -50.01 -41.76 -19.17
N PHE A 775 -49.01 -41.63 -20.02
CA PHE A 775 -49.15 -41.77 -21.46
C PHE A 775 -48.51 -43.08 -21.88
N GLU A 776 -49.33 -44.08 -22.22
CA GLU A 776 -48.80 -45.37 -22.66
C GLU A 776 -48.04 -45.23 -23.98
N ILE A 777 -46.88 -45.88 -24.07
CA ILE A 777 -46.04 -45.82 -25.27
C ILE A 777 -46.69 -46.61 -26.41
N PHE A 778 -46.72 -46.01 -27.61
CA PHE A 778 -47.27 -46.64 -28.81
C PHE A 778 -46.51 -47.94 -29.14
N GLY A 779 -47.18 -49.09 -28.97
CA GLY A 779 -46.60 -50.43 -29.15
C GLY A 779 -46.47 -51.28 -27.88
N LEU A 780 -46.62 -50.68 -26.68
CA LEU A 780 -46.55 -51.38 -25.39
C LEU A 780 -47.85 -51.28 -24.55
N ARG A 781 -48.92 -50.71 -25.13
CA ARG A 781 -50.22 -50.52 -24.46
C ARG A 781 -50.76 -51.83 -23.87
N ASN A 782 -50.72 -51.93 -22.56
CA ASN A 782 -51.09 -53.13 -21.80
C ASN A 782 -52.03 -52.79 -20.62
N SER A 783 -52.52 -51.55 -20.53
CA SER A 783 -53.39 -51.05 -19.45
C SER A 783 -52.74 -51.11 -18.06
N LYS A 784 -51.41 -51.04 -18.02
CA LYS A 784 -50.57 -51.12 -16.82
C LYS A 784 -49.44 -50.11 -16.96
N TRP A 785 -49.04 -49.48 -15.86
CA TRP A 785 -47.88 -48.60 -15.89
C TRP A 785 -46.59 -49.40 -16.10
N ASP A 786 -45.74 -48.97 -17.03
CA ASP A 786 -44.37 -49.48 -17.20
C ASP A 786 -43.33 -48.40 -16.82
N PHE A 787 -42.15 -48.81 -16.35
CA PHE A 787 -41.14 -47.87 -15.85
C PHE A 787 -40.60 -46.90 -16.92
N SER A 788 -40.75 -47.22 -18.21
CA SER A 788 -40.46 -46.34 -19.34
C SER A 788 -41.52 -45.26 -19.55
N GLU A 789 -42.68 -45.36 -18.89
CA GLU A 789 -43.80 -44.46 -19.02
C GLU A 789 -43.72 -43.34 -17.98
N PRO A 790 -43.68 -42.07 -18.41
CA PRO A 790 -43.55 -40.96 -17.49
C PRO A 790 -44.84 -40.72 -16.71
N ILE A 791 -44.70 -40.38 -15.43
CA ILE A 791 -45.80 -39.84 -14.63
C ILE A 791 -45.84 -38.34 -14.86
N VAL A 792 -46.96 -37.82 -15.35
CA VAL A 792 -47.16 -36.38 -15.56
C VAL A 792 -48.13 -35.87 -14.51
N LEU A 793 -47.64 -35.08 -13.56
CA LEU A 793 -48.45 -34.46 -12.52
C LEU A 793 -49.31 -33.34 -13.09
N GLN A 794 -50.46 -33.12 -12.47
CA GLN A 794 -51.34 -31.99 -12.75
C GLN A 794 -51.54 -31.16 -11.47
N PRO A 795 -51.81 -29.85 -11.59
CA PRO A 795 -52.23 -29.07 -10.45
C PRO A 795 -53.49 -29.68 -9.81
N GLN A 796 -53.55 -29.67 -8.49
CA GLN A 796 -54.62 -30.37 -7.76
C GLN A 796 -56.01 -29.80 -8.15
N GLY A 797 -56.95 -30.68 -8.50
CA GLY A 797 -58.33 -30.28 -8.86
C GLY A 797 -58.53 -29.76 -10.29
N GLU A 798 -57.48 -29.63 -11.11
CA GLU A 798 -57.61 -29.20 -12.51
C GLU A 798 -58.21 -30.32 -13.40
N THR A 799 -59.20 -29.93 -14.22
CA THR A 799 -59.77 -30.79 -15.28
C THR A 799 -59.35 -30.25 -16.63
N GLY A 800 -58.55 -30.99 -17.40
CA GLY A 800 -58.13 -30.57 -18.75
C GLY A 800 -56.67 -30.84 -19.07
N ALA A 801 -56.06 -30.01 -19.93
CA ALA A 801 -54.73 -30.25 -20.50
C ALA A 801 -53.56 -29.71 -19.66
N LYS A 802 -53.78 -28.92 -18.61
CA LYS A 802 -52.72 -28.33 -17.77
C LYS A 802 -51.93 -29.41 -17.04
N THR A 803 -50.61 -29.29 -17.03
CA THR A 803 -49.68 -30.24 -16.41
C THR A 803 -48.54 -29.49 -15.71
N SER A 804 -48.06 -30.02 -14.59
CA SER A 804 -47.00 -29.38 -13.79
C SER A 804 -45.63 -29.98 -14.10
N TYR A 805 -45.27 -31.08 -13.46
CA TYR A 805 -43.97 -31.72 -13.57
C TYR A 805 -44.10 -33.12 -14.14
N GLN A 806 -43.07 -33.57 -14.85
CA GLN A 806 -42.97 -34.94 -15.34
C GLN A 806 -41.91 -35.70 -14.55
N ILE A 807 -42.22 -36.92 -14.10
CA ILE A 807 -41.31 -37.82 -13.43
C ILE A 807 -40.99 -38.98 -14.35
N ASN A 808 -39.70 -39.15 -14.63
CA ASN A 808 -39.17 -40.29 -15.36
C ASN A 808 -38.45 -41.20 -14.38
N PHE A 809 -38.66 -42.51 -14.52
CA PHE A 809 -37.94 -43.50 -13.73
C PHE A 809 -36.93 -44.27 -14.59
N SER A 810 -35.86 -44.72 -13.94
CA SER A 810 -34.78 -45.49 -14.53
C SER A 810 -34.19 -46.41 -13.46
N PHE A 811 -34.95 -47.45 -13.11
CA PHE A 811 -34.49 -48.47 -12.18
C PHE A 811 -33.45 -49.35 -12.88
N LEU A 812 -32.20 -49.32 -12.40
CA LEU A 812 -31.16 -50.25 -12.83
C LEU A 812 -31.48 -51.64 -12.28
N SER A 813 -31.09 -52.70 -13.01
CA SER A 813 -31.38 -54.09 -12.63
C SER A 813 -30.96 -54.38 -11.19
N GLY A 814 -31.95 -54.51 -10.29
CA GLY A 814 -31.77 -54.84 -8.87
C GLY A 814 -32.24 -53.78 -7.86
N ASN A 815 -32.47 -52.53 -8.25
CA ASN A 815 -32.90 -51.46 -7.33
C ASN A 815 -34.32 -50.99 -7.65
N TYR A 816 -35.31 -51.81 -7.30
CA TYR A 816 -36.73 -51.49 -7.47
C TYR A 816 -37.34 -50.99 -6.16
N PRO A 817 -38.33 -50.09 -6.21
CA PRO A 817 -39.10 -49.71 -5.03
C PRO A 817 -39.89 -50.91 -4.51
N GLY A 818 -39.77 -51.17 -3.21
CA GLY A 818 -40.55 -52.14 -2.46
C GLY A 818 -41.80 -51.55 -1.83
N LEU A 819 -42.54 -52.38 -1.08
CA LEU A 819 -43.73 -51.96 -0.37
C LEU A 819 -43.43 -50.84 0.63
N GLY A 820 -44.02 -49.66 0.42
CA GLY A 820 -43.88 -48.49 1.30
C GLY A 820 -42.75 -47.54 0.92
N ASP A 821 -41.95 -47.85 -0.11
CA ASP A 821 -40.99 -46.88 -0.64
C ASP A 821 -41.75 -45.67 -1.18
N THR A 822 -41.32 -44.49 -0.74
CA THR A 822 -42.06 -43.24 -0.91
C THR A 822 -41.15 -42.19 -1.49
N LEU A 823 -41.50 -41.66 -2.66
CA LEU A 823 -40.86 -40.51 -3.28
C LEU A 823 -41.61 -39.23 -2.91
N TYR A 824 -40.92 -38.33 -2.22
CA TYR A 824 -41.40 -36.98 -1.95
C TYR A 824 -40.99 -36.05 -3.10
N ILE A 825 -41.93 -35.24 -3.57
CA ILE A 825 -41.73 -34.20 -4.58
C ILE A 825 -42.08 -32.88 -3.92
N VAL A 826 -41.06 -32.07 -3.66
CA VAL A 826 -41.15 -30.84 -2.88
C VAL A 826 -40.87 -29.65 -3.79
N THR A 827 -41.68 -28.62 -3.69
CA THR A 827 -41.55 -27.36 -4.43
C THR A 827 -41.18 -26.20 -3.51
N TYR A 828 -40.40 -25.25 -4.05
CA TYR A 828 -40.25 -23.93 -3.45
C TYR A 828 -41.53 -23.13 -3.57
N LYS A 829 -41.87 -22.42 -2.49
CA LYS A 829 -43.11 -21.65 -2.37
C LYS A 829 -42.75 -20.16 -2.27
N PRO A 830 -43.22 -19.31 -3.20
CA PRO A 830 -42.92 -17.88 -3.17
C PRO A 830 -43.62 -17.19 -2.01
N ILE A 831 -43.05 -16.06 -1.56
CA ILE A 831 -43.64 -15.19 -0.54
C ILE A 831 -45.04 -14.71 -0.97
N SER A 832 -46.00 -14.82 -0.06
CA SER A 832 -47.39 -14.35 -0.19
C SER A 832 -47.75 -13.37 0.93
N SER A 833 -48.88 -12.66 0.81
CA SER A 833 -49.36 -11.76 1.89
C SER A 833 -49.75 -12.48 3.18
N ASN A 834 -49.88 -13.82 3.15
CA ASN A 834 -50.18 -14.62 4.34
C ASN A 834 -48.91 -15.00 5.13
N ASP A 835 -47.73 -14.77 4.56
CA ASP A 835 -46.48 -15.17 5.16
C ASP A 835 -46.05 -14.22 6.29
N LYS A 836 -45.70 -14.83 7.43
CA LYS A 836 -45.16 -14.12 8.58
C LYS A 836 -43.99 -14.89 9.17
N PHE A 837 -42.89 -14.19 9.43
CA PHE A 837 -41.73 -14.75 10.12
C PHE A 837 -41.42 -13.93 11.36
N GLN A 838 -40.94 -14.57 12.42
CA GLN A 838 -40.48 -13.90 13.62
C GLN A 838 -39.06 -14.32 13.96
N PHE A 839 -38.28 -13.42 14.56
CA PHE A 839 -36.95 -13.74 15.07
C PHE A 839 -36.62 -12.88 16.29
N THR A 840 -35.77 -13.39 17.18
CA THR A 840 -35.27 -12.66 18.36
C THR A 840 -33.73 -12.78 18.40
N PRO A 841 -32.99 -11.75 17.98
CA PRO A 841 -31.54 -11.77 17.96
C PRO A 841 -30.98 -11.55 19.37
N THR A 842 -30.08 -12.43 19.81
CA THR A 842 -29.35 -12.27 21.07
C THR A 842 -27.85 -12.21 20.81
N SER A 843 -27.12 -11.43 21.60
CA SER A 843 -25.66 -11.26 21.45
C SER A 843 -24.87 -12.57 21.58
N ASN A 844 -25.44 -13.60 22.23
CA ASN A 844 -24.78 -14.87 22.50
C ASN A 844 -24.87 -15.88 21.34
N PHE A 845 -25.70 -15.61 20.32
CA PHE A 845 -25.96 -16.53 19.20
C PHE A 845 -25.28 -16.12 17.89
N LEU A 846 -24.21 -15.33 17.98
CA LEU A 846 -23.42 -14.91 16.83
C LEU A 846 -22.55 -16.07 16.35
N VAL A 847 -22.78 -16.54 15.12
CA VAL A 847 -21.83 -17.44 14.45
C VAL A 847 -20.73 -16.55 13.90
N GLY A 848 -19.56 -16.56 14.54
CA GLY A 848 -18.36 -15.88 14.02
C GLY A 848 -18.02 -16.40 12.63
N ILE A 849 -17.45 -15.52 11.79
CA ILE A 849 -17.06 -15.81 10.41
C ILE A 849 -16.19 -17.08 10.35
N LYS A 850 -16.82 -18.25 10.09
CA LYS A 850 -16.17 -19.30 9.32
C LYS A 850 -16.44 -18.91 7.87
N GLU A 851 -15.56 -18.05 7.38
CA GLU A 851 -15.63 -17.49 6.05
C GLU A 851 -15.71 -18.65 5.05
N LEU A 852 -16.84 -18.78 4.35
CA LEU A 852 -16.83 -19.35 3.01
C LEU A 852 -16.13 -18.29 2.15
N LYS A 853 -14.79 -18.22 2.22
CA LYS A 853 -14.00 -17.29 1.42
C LYS A 853 -14.25 -17.58 -0.05
N GLN A 854 -14.97 -16.69 -0.72
CA GLN A 854 -14.78 -16.50 -2.15
C GLN A 854 -13.55 -15.61 -2.31
N ASN A 855 -12.39 -16.24 -2.51
CA ASN A 855 -11.12 -15.55 -2.67
C ASN A 855 -11.11 -14.84 -4.03
N LYS A 856 -11.01 -13.51 -4.09
CA LYS A 856 -11.01 -12.76 -5.37
C LYS A 856 -9.71 -12.89 -6.18
N ASN A 857 -8.69 -13.63 -5.69
CA ASN A 857 -7.41 -13.81 -6.35
C ASN A 857 -7.06 -15.29 -6.58
N PHE A 858 -6.31 -15.57 -7.65
CA PHE A 858 -5.64 -16.86 -7.82
C PHE A 858 -4.45 -16.97 -6.85
N ILE A 859 -4.43 -17.99 -6.00
CA ILE A 859 -3.35 -18.19 -5.02
C ILE A 859 -2.84 -19.64 -5.08
N LEU A 860 -1.52 -19.81 -5.08
CA LEU A 860 -0.84 -21.08 -4.79
C LEU A 860 -0.12 -20.98 -3.45
N PHE A 861 -0.51 -21.79 -2.47
CA PHE A 861 0.10 -21.81 -1.14
C PHE A 861 1.37 -22.66 -1.14
N GLN A 862 2.21 -22.47 -0.12
CA GLN A 862 3.30 -23.40 0.15
C GLN A 862 2.71 -24.75 0.57
N ASN A 863 3.26 -25.85 0.05
CA ASN A 863 2.88 -27.19 0.47
C ASN A 863 3.19 -27.38 1.96
N TYR A 864 2.34 -28.09 2.69
CA TYR A 864 2.55 -28.37 4.10
C TYR A 864 2.28 -29.85 4.41
N PRO A 865 3.16 -30.54 5.14
CA PRO A 865 4.47 -30.06 5.64
C PRO A 865 5.48 -29.77 4.50
N ASN A 866 6.52 -28.96 4.77
CA ASN A 866 7.68 -28.75 3.88
C ASN A 866 8.93 -28.39 4.72
N PRO A 867 9.95 -29.26 4.83
CA PRO A 867 10.08 -30.55 4.17
C PRO A 867 8.99 -31.56 4.59
N PHE A 868 8.72 -32.59 3.76
CA PHE A 868 7.68 -33.60 4.00
C PHE A 868 8.22 -35.02 3.87
N ASN A 869 7.54 -35.98 4.53
CA ASN A 869 7.86 -37.41 4.49
C ASN A 869 6.58 -38.26 4.65
N PRO A 870 6.21 -39.11 3.68
CA PRO A 870 6.39 -38.95 2.25
C PRO A 870 5.21 -38.16 1.64
N THR A 871 4.24 -37.68 2.41
CA THR A 871 3.05 -36.97 1.90
C THR A 871 3.01 -35.50 2.28
N THR A 872 2.50 -34.65 1.39
CA THR A 872 2.30 -33.21 1.63
C THR A 872 1.05 -32.71 0.94
N THR A 873 0.42 -31.68 1.49
CA THR A 873 -0.77 -31.08 0.92
C THR A 873 -0.42 -29.79 0.21
N ILE A 874 -0.76 -29.69 -1.07
CA ILE A 874 -0.67 -28.48 -1.88
C ILE A 874 -2.04 -27.81 -1.88
N ARG A 875 -2.10 -26.60 -1.32
CA ARG A 875 -3.33 -25.80 -1.29
C ARG A 875 -3.29 -24.73 -2.37
N PHE A 876 -4.44 -24.43 -2.97
CA PHE A 876 -4.61 -23.31 -3.90
C PHE A 876 -6.01 -22.71 -3.78
N ALA A 877 -6.20 -21.50 -4.30
CA ALA A 877 -7.49 -20.85 -4.32
C ALA A 877 -7.77 -20.21 -5.68
N LEU A 878 -9.05 -20.25 -6.09
CA LEU A 878 -9.54 -19.76 -7.36
C LEU A 878 -10.62 -18.68 -7.14
N PRO A 879 -10.58 -17.57 -7.88
CA PRO A 879 -11.62 -16.53 -7.81
C PRO A 879 -12.88 -16.84 -8.59
N GLU A 880 -12.76 -17.68 -9.59
CA GLU A 880 -13.83 -18.12 -10.46
C GLU A 880 -13.60 -19.59 -10.83
N ARG A 881 -14.62 -20.21 -11.42
CA ARG A 881 -14.50 -21.58 -11.93
C ARG A 881 -13.40 -21.61 -13.01
N ALA A 882 -12.39 -22.47 -12.84
CA ALA A 882 -11.26 -22.58 -13.76
C ALA A 882 -10.77 -24.02 -13.92
N LYS A 883 -10.18 -24.35 -15.08
CA LYS A 883 -9.46 -25.62 -15.27
C LYS A 883 -8.07 -25.49 -14.66
N VAL A 884 -7.77 -26.35 -13.68
CA VAL A 884 -6.51 -26.33 -12.94
C VAL A 884 -5.69 -27.57 -13.27
N LYS A 885 -4.43 -27.35 -13.62
CA LYS A 885 -3.41 -28.37 -13.79
C LYS A 885 -2.28 -28.16 -12.80
N ILE A 886 -1.92 -29.18 -12.01
CA ILE A 886 -0.74 -29.15 -11.12
C ILE A 886 0.24 -30.24 -11.53
N THR A 887 1.48 -29.84 -11.81
CA THR A 887 2.56 -30.72 -12.27
C THR A 887 3.78 -30.60 -11.36
N VAL A 888 4.42 -31.72 -11.03
CA VAL A 888 5.65 -31.78 -10.23
C VAL A 888 6.86 -32.03 -11.15
N TYR A 889 7.95 -31.32 -10.90
CA TYR A 889 9.21 -31.34 -11.64
C TYR A 889 10.40 -31.60 -10.70
N ASN A 890 11.46 -32.23 -11.19
CA ASN A 890 12.73 -32.33 -10.46
C ASN A 890 13.61 -31.08 -10.68
N ILE A 891 14.80 -31.05 -10.07
CA ILE A 891 15.75 -29.93 -10.19
C ILE A 891 16.26 -29.70 -11.62
N LEU A 892 16.20 -30.71 -12.49
CA LEU A 892 16.58 -30.61 -13.91
C LEU A 892 15.44 -30.08 -14.79
N GLY A 893 14.26 -29.80 -14.22
CA GLY A 893 13.09 -29.35 -14.96
C GLY A 893 12.30 -30.47 -15.63
N GLU A 894 12.62 -31.73 -15.36
CA GLU A 894 11.90 -32.88 -15.94
C GLU A 894 10.56 -33.08 -15.23
N LYS A 895 9.48 -33.25 -16.01
CA LYS A 895 8.13 -33.58 -15.49
C LYS A 895 8.18 -34.96 -14.82
N ARG A 896 7.90 -35.01 -13.52
CA ARG A 896 7.85 -36.24 -12.72
C ARG A 896 6.45 -36.81 -12.63
N THR A 897 5.44 -35.97 -12.40
CA THR A 897 4.03 -36.39 -12.39
C THR A 897 3.07 -35.22 -12.55
N GLU A 898 1.85 -35.52 -12.96
CA GLU A 898 0.70 -34.60 -12.97
C GLU A 898 -0.24 -35.00 -11.83
N LEU A 899 -0.40 -34.12 -10.84
CA LEU A 899 -1.22 -34.40 -9.66
C LEU A 899 -2.71 -34.18 -9.94
N ILE A 900 -3.03 -33.22 -10.80
CA ILE A 900 -4.41 -32.93 -11.18
C ILE A 900 -4.48 -32.20 -12.52
N ASN A 901 -5.58 -32.39 -13.25
CA ASN A 901 -5.93 -31.67 -14.48
C ASN A 901 -7.45 -31.73 -14.72
N LYS A 902 -8.20 -30.91 -13.97
CA LYS A 902 -9.68 -30.89 -14.04
C LYS A 902 -10.24 -29.50 -13.75
N GLN A 903 -11.54 -29.35 -13.96
CA GLN A 903 -12.28 -28.13 -13.61
C GLN A 903 -12.54 -28.07 -12.10
N PHE A 904 -12.37 -26.89 -11.51
CA PHE A 904 -12.67 -26.59 -10.11
C PHE A 904 -13.55 -25.35 -10.03
N GLU A 905 -14.46 -25.32 -9.05
CA GLU A 905 -15.26 -24.14 -8.74
C GLU A 905 -14.42 -23.04 -8.07
N ALA A 906 -14.95 -21.82 -7.99
CA ALA A 906 -14.36 -20.77 -7.16
C ALA A 906 -14.22 -21.23 -5.69
N GLY A 907 -13.13 -20.85 -5.02
CA GLY A 907 -12.87 -21.21 -3.63
C GLY A 907 -11.50 -21.86 -3.41
N TYR A 908 -11.32 -22.43 -2.20
CA TYR A 908 -10.10 -23.10 -1.77
C TYR A 908 -10.15 -24.59 -2.08
N HIS A 909 -9.02 -25.11 -2.55
CA HIS A 909 -8.86 -26.51 -2.93
C HIS A 909 -7.54 -27.05 -2.41
N GLU A 910 -7.51 -28.36 -2.19
CA GLU A 910 -6.33 -29.08 -1.73
C GLU A 910 -6.08 -30.30 -2.61
N VAL A 911 -4.80 -30.56 -2.89
CA VAL A 911 -4.33 -31.76 -3.59
C VAL A 911 -3.18 -32.35 -2.78
N ILE A 912 -3.26 -33.65 -2.52
CA ILE A 912 -2.21 -34.39 -1.80
C ILE A 912 -1.17 -34.86 -2.82
N PHE A 913 0.10 -34.61 -2.53
CA PHE A 913 1.22 -35.23 -3.22
C PHE A 913 1.79 -36.36 -2.37
N ASP A 914 1.78 -37.57 -2.93
CA ASP A 914 2.44 -38.74 -2.37
C ASP A 914 3.82 -38.95 -3.02
N GLY A 915 4.85 -38.71 -2.20
CA GLY A 915 6.26 -38.81 -2.52
C GLY A 915 6.88 -40.20 -2.39
N VAL A 916 6.11 -41.25 -2.04
CA VAL A 916 6.65 -42.60 -1.72
C VAL A 916 7.55 -43.16 -2.84
N ASN A 917 7.21 -42.92 -4.10
CA ASN A 917 7.95 -43.43 -5.27
C ASN A 917 9.04 -42.47 -5.80
N TYR A 918 9.35 -41.41 -5.05
CA TYR A 918 10.34 -40.39 -5.44
C TYR A 918 11.55 -40.42 -4.48
N THR A 919 12.69 -39.91 -4.94
CA THR A 919 13.94 -39.83 -4.15
C THR A 919 13.94 -38.61 -3.24
N SER A 920 14.62 -38.66 -2.09
CA SER A 920 14.82 -37.45 -1.27
C SER A 920 15.47 -36.34 -2.09
N GLY A 921 15.03 -35.10 -1.92
CA GLY A 921 15.58 -33.97 -2.68
C GLY A 921 14.60 -32.82 -2.90
N ILE A 922 15.05 -31.86 -3.72
CA ILE A 922 14.29 -30.66 -4.07
C ILE A 922 13.48 -30.93 -5.34
N TYR A 923 12.20 -30.60 -5.28
CA TYR A 923 11.27 -30.62 -6.40
C TYR A 923 10.56 -29.27 -6.52
N PHE A 924 9.92 -29.06 -7.66
CA PHE A 924 9.07 -27.89 -7.91
C PHE A 924 7.69 -28.35 -8.34
N TYR A 925 6.64 -27.66 -7.91
CA TYR A 925 5.29 -27.87 -8.41
C TYR A 925 4.79 -26.59 -9.06
N LYS A 926 4.16 -26.74 -10.22
CA LYS A 926 3.57 -25.66 -11.01
C LYS A 926 2.06 -25.83 -11.04
N ILE A 927 1.32 -24.78 -10.71
CA ILE A 927 -0.10 -24.67 -11.04
C ILE A 927 -0.25 -23.89 -12.35
N GLU A 928 -1.15 -24.35 -13.21
CA GLU A 928 -1.51 -23.74 -14.48
C GLU A 928 -3.03 -23.68 -14.61
N THR A 929 -3.53 -22.50 -14.97
CA THR A 929 -4.91 -22.24 -15.43
C THR A 929 -4.82 -21.33 -16.66
N GLU A 930 -5.94 -21.00 -17.30
CA GLU A 930 -5.95 -20.07 -18.44
C GLU A 930 -5.41 -18.67 -18.10
N LYS A 931 -5.62 -18.19 -16.85
CA LYS A 931 -5.28 -16.82 -16.43
C LYS A 931 -4.19 -16.73 -15.36
N PHE A 932 -3.67 -17.86 -14.87
CA PHE A 932 -2.73 -17.90 -13.75
C PHE A 932 -1.74 -19.07 -13.86
N GLN A 933 -0.45 -18.76 -13.69
CA GLN A 933 0.60 -19.75 -13.47
C GLN A 933 1.46 -19.36 -12.26
N LYS A 934 1.85 -20.35 -11.44
CA LYS A 934 2.79 -20.12 -10.33
C LYS A 934 3.57 -21.39 -10.01
N VAL A 935 4.84 -21.23 -9.63
CA VAL A 935 5.74 -22.32 -9.26
C VAL A 935 6.16 -22.16 -7.80
N LYS A 936 6.24 -23.27 -7.06
CA LYS A 936 6.78 -23.31 -5.70
C LYS A 936 7.68 -24.54 -5.50
N LYS A 937 8.63 -24.41 -4.58
CA LYS A 937 9.61 -25.45 -4.20
C LYS A 937 9.03 -26.36 -3.11
N LEU A 938 9.22 -27.67 -3.20
CA LEU A 938 8.96 -28.65 -2.13
C LEU A 938 10.19 -29.54 -1.88
N ILE A 939 10.41 -29.96 -0.64
CA ILE A 939 11.57 -30.75 -0.20
C ILE A 939 11.06 -32.08 0.37
N LEU A 940 11.35 -33.18 -0.33
CA LEU A 940 11.04 -34.54 0.13
C LEU A 940 12.20 -35.06 0.98
N LEU A 941 11.90 -35.47 2.22
CA LEU A 941 12.80 -36.20 3.10
C LEU A 941 12.28 -37.64 3.22
N LYS A 942 13.16 -38.62 2.99
CA LYS A 942 12.92 -40.01 3.39
C LYS A 942 13.77 -40.33 4.60
#